data_AF-A0A969G372-F1
#
_entry.id   AF-A0A969G372-F1
#
_cell.length_a   1.000
_cell.length_b   1.000
_cell.length_c   1.000
_cell.angle_alpha   90.00
_cell.angle_beta   90.00
_cell.angle_gamma   90.00
#
_symmetry.space_group_name_H-M   'P 1'
#
loop_
_entity.id
_entity.type
_entity.pdbx_description
1 polymer ?
#
loop_
_entity_poly.entity_id
_entity_poly.type
_entity_poly.pdbx_seq_one_letter_code
_entity_poly.pdbx_strand_id
1 'polypeptide(L)'
;MSNQTSKITYTFTDEAPALATYSLLPIVKAFTDAANIEVEMKDISLAGRILANFPENLTEEQRQSDSLAELGALAKTPEAYIIKLPNISASIPQLVAAIAELQSKGYNIPDYPADPKTDAEKAIKAQYSKVLGSAVNPVLREGNSDRRVADAVKADAQKNPHRVGAWSKDSKSHVAYMDADDFYGSEQSVVIEKAGAVKIEHVAADGTVTVLKEKTAVLEGEVIDASCMSAQALRAFYEKEIAAAKAEDILLSLHVKATMMKVSDPILFGHAVTVYYKDVFEKYAETFAKLGVNPKNGLGDVYAKIATLPVDEKAAIEADLLAVYETQPRLAMVNSDKGITNLHVPSDVIIDASMAAAIRTSGKMWGADGKAHDTKAMIPDRCYATMYQACIEFCQENGAFDVTTMGNVANVGLMAQKAEEYGSHDKTFEIPAAGLVRVVDDGGNILMEHSVGVGDVWRMCQTKAIPIQDWVKLAVNRARATGNATIFWLDENRAHDANIIAKVKEYLPQHDTAGLDIQILPPVDAMKFTCTQIKAGKNVISVTGNVLRDYLTDLFPILELGTSAKMLSIVPLLAGGGLFETGAGGSAPKHVQQFVNEGHLRWDSLGEFLAIAVTLEDLARKTDNENALILAEALNIANSKYLDSGKSPSRKVGEIDNRGSHFYLAMYWAQALAEQDKNPELKVRFAKLAETLSQNESKIVEELNAAQGNAVDIGGYFISDPEKTSKAMRPSEILNGAIAAI
;
A
#
# COMPACT_ATOMS: atom_id res chain seq x y z
N MET A 1 39.66 -1.47 2.96
CA MET A 1 38.85 -0.26 2.71
C MET A 1 38.72 -0.07 1.21
N SER A 2 37.56 -0.36 0.62
CA SER A 2 37.31 0.02 -0.77
C SER A 2 37.20 1.53 -0.84
N ASN A 3 38.09 2.19 -1.58
CA ASN A 3 38.03 3.64 -1.88
C ASN A 3 36.85 4.00 -2.81
N GLN A 4 35.74 3.26 -2.75
CA GLN A 4 34.59 3.45 -3.61
C GLN A 4 33.50 4.17 -2.81
N THR A 5 33.18 5.41 -3.21
CA THR A 5 32.07 6.19 -2.66
C THR A 5 30.78 5.40 -2.80
N SER A 6 30.10 5.16 -1.68
CA SER A 6 28.80 4.47 -1.68
C SER A 6 27.71 5.42 -2.18
N LYS A 7 26.70 4.88 -2.85
CA LYS A 7 25.61 5.66 -3.43
C LYS A 7 24.27 5.28 -2.82
N ILE A 8 23.48 6.28 -2.46
CA ILE A 8 22.06 6.14 -2.12
C ILE A 8 21.26 6.84 -3.20
N THR A 9 20.27 6.16 -3.77
CA THR A 9 19.31 6.75 -4.70
C THR A 9 18.06 7.19 -3.94
N TYR A 10 17.75 8.49 -4.00
CA TYR A 10 16.57 9.10 -3.41
C TYR A 10 15.53 9.37 -4.51
N THR A 11 14.33 8.83 -4.37
CA THR A 11 13.30 9.03 -5.40
C THR A 11 12.64 10.40 -5.27
N PHE A 12 12.64 11.19 -6.35
CA PHE A 12 11.75 12.33 -6.49
C PHE A 12 10.40 11.84 -7.02
N THR A 13 9.31 12.30 -6.40
CA THR A 13 7.97 11.72 -6.57
C THR A 13 6.95 12.82 -6.86
N ASP A 14 5.78 12.78 -6.22
CA ASP A 14 4.65 13.64 -6.53
C ASP A 14 4.14 14.34 -5.26
N GLU A 15 3.42 15.46 -5.43
CA GLU A 15 2.61 16.08 -4.38
C GLU A 15 3.38 16.41 -3.08
N ALA A 16 2.90 15.96 -1.92
CA ALA A 16 3.45 16.33 -0.62
C ALA A 16 4.88 15.82 -0.36
N PRO A 17 5.22 14.52 -0.63
CA PRO A 17 6.59 14.05 -0.48
C PRO A 17 7.56 14.72 -1.48
N ALA A 18 7.10 15.11 -2.67
CA ALA A 18 7.93 15.91 -3.59
C ALA A 18 8.28 17.28 -2.98
N LEU A 19 7.31 17.99 -2.42
CA LEU A 19 7.55 19.24 -1.70
C LEU A 19 8.51 19.04 -0.52
N ALA A 20 8.27 18.04 0.33
CA ALA A 20 9.12 17.72 1.48
C ALA A 20 10.57 17.42 1.06
N THR A 21 10.77 16.74 -0.07
CA THR A 21 12.09 16.43 -0.63
C THR A 21 12.91 17.69 -0.91
N TYR A 22 12.31 18.78 -1.40
CA TYR A 22 13.02 20.06 -1.62
C TYR A 22 13.60 20.63 -0.32
N SER A 23 12.98 20.35 0.84
CA SER A 23 13.45 20.80 2.14
C SER A 23 14.44 19.82 2.79
N LEU A 24 14.14 18.52 2.76
CA LEU A 24 14.91 17.49 3.48
C LEU A 24 16.16 17.03 2.74
N LEU A 25 16.11 16.86 1.41
CA LEU A 25 17.22 16.28 0.65
C LEU A 25 18.54 17.06 0.77
N PRO A 26 18.57 18.41 0.81
CA PRO A 26 19.80 19.16 1.08
C PRO A 26 20.42 18.85 2.44
N ILE A 27 19.60 18.64 3.48
CA ILE A 27 20.06 18.26 4.82
C ILE A 27 20.68 16.86 4.75
N VAL A 28 19.98 15.90 4.15
CA VAL A 28 20.48 14.52 4.02
C VAL A 28 21.82 14.49 3.32
N LYS A 29 21.95 15.17 2.16
CA LYS A 29 23.20 15.26 1.40
C LYS A 29 24.36 15.79 2.24
N ALA A 30 24.13 16.88 2.98
CA ALA A 30 25.16 17.51 3.80
C ALA A 30 25.64 16.58 4.94
N PHE A 31 24.71 15.85 5.57
CA PHE A 31 25.06 14.92 6.64
C PHE A 31 25.76 13.66 6.13
N THR A 32 25.31 13.08 5.02
CA THR A 32 25.87 11.84 4.47
C THR A 32 27.21 12.01 3.78
N ASP A 33 27.54 13.22 3.31
CA ASP A 33 28.87 13.57 2.80
C ASP A 33 29.97 13.31 3.85
N ALA A 34 29.66 13.50 5.14
CA ALA A 34 30.58 13.19 6.23
C ALA A 34 30.97 11.71 6.35
N ALA A 35 30.22 10.82 5.71
CA ALA A 35 30.54 9.40 5.61
C ALA A 35 30.95 8.96 4.19
N ASN A 36 31.27 9.89 3.29
CA ASN A 36 31.59 9.63 1.88
C ASN A 36 30.48 8.82 1.18
N ILE A 37 29.23 9.25 1.38
CA ILE A 37 28.04 8.68 0.74
C ILE A 37 27.42 9.73 -0.17
N GLU A 38 27.37 9.42 -1.46
CA GLU A 38 26.70 10.24 -2.45
C GLU A 38 25.20 9.94 -2.47
N VAL A 39 24.36 10.97 -2.45
CA VAL A 39 22.90 10.82 -2.58
C VAL A 39 22.46 11.37 -3.94
N GLU A 40 22.07 10.48 -4.84
CA GLU A 40 21.59 10.80 -6.18
C GLU A 40 20.07 10.81 -6.22
N MET A 41 19.48 11.74 -6.98
CA MET A 41 18.03 11.83 -7.13
C MET A 41 17.59 11.19 -8.45
N LYS A 42 16.52 10.37 -8.42
CA LYS A 42 15.88 9.81 -9.62
C LYS A 42 14.41 10.20 -9.67
N ASP A 43 13.98 10.78 -10.79
CA ASP A 43 12.60 11.25 -10.96
C ASP A 43 11.68 10.13 -11.42
N ILE A 44 10.75 9.75 -10.55
CA ILE A 44 9.69 8.77 -10.84
C ILE A 44 8.29 9.38 -10.71
N SER A 45 8.19 10.71 -10.73
CA SER A 45 6.93 11.45 -10.75
C SER A 45 6.05 11.01 -11.92
N LEU A 46 4.73 11.25 -11.82
CA LEU A 46 3.81 11.00 -12.92
C LEU A 46 4.23 11.77 -14.18
N ALA A 47 4.60 13.04 -14.04
CA ALA A 47 5.05 13.88 -15.15
C ALA A 47 6.33 13.32 -15.79
N GLY A 48 7.36 13.03 -15.00
CA GLY A 48 8.63 12.46 -15.49
C GLY A 48 8.43 11.15 -16.22
N ARG A 49 7.58 10.24 -15.69
CA ARG A 49 7.25 8.97 -16.34
C ARG A 49 6.48 9.13 -17.64
N ILE A 50 5.56 10.11 -17.73
CA ILE A 50 4.88 10.45 -18.99
C ILE A 50 5.92 10.88 -20.02
N LEU A 51 6.78 11.84 -19.68
CA LEU A 51 7.79 12.38 -20.60
C LEU A 51 8.79 11.32 -21.08
N ALA A 52 9.25 10.45 -20.19
CA ALA A 52 10.14 9.33 -20.53
C ALA A 52 9.52 8.33 -21.53
N ASN A 53 8.19 8.25 -21.60
CA ASN A 53 7.46 7.35 -22.49
C ASN A 53 7.06 8.00 -23.84
N PHE A 54 7.32 9.29 -24.06
CA PHE A 54 7.07 9.96 -25.35
C PHE A 54 8.29 10.78 -25.83
N PRO A 55 9.53 10.24 -25.82
CA PRO A 55 10.72 11.01 -26.17
C PRO A 55 10.71 11.55 -27.62
N GLU A 56 10.01 10.87 -28.53
CA GLU A 56 9.83 11.27 -29.93
C GLU A 56 9.00 12.55 -30.08
N ASN A 57 8.19 12.89 -29.08
CA ASN A 57 7.34 14.08 -29.04
C ASN A 57 8.03 15.30 -28.42
N LEU A 58 9.26 15.15 -27.93
CA LEU A 58 9.96 16.15 -27.13
C LEU A 58 11.19 16.71 -27.87
N THR A 59 11.52 17.98 -27.60
CA THR A 59 12.83 18.54 -27.99
C THR A 59 13.96 17.89 -27.21
N GLU A 60 15.21 18.03 -27.66
CA GLU A 60 16.36 17.44 -26.97
C GLU A 60 16.49 17.93 -25.51
N GLU A 61 16.16 19.19 -25.24
CA GLU A 61 16.18 19.79 -23.90
C GLU A 61 15.01 19.36 -23.02
N GLN A 62 13.89 18.96 -23.63
CA GLN A 62 12.70 18.47 -22.92
C GLN A 62 12.79 16.99 -22.57
N ARG A 63 13.65 16.23 -23.27
CA ARG A 63 13.82 14.80 -23.03
C ARG A 63 14.42 14.55 -21.66
N GLN A 64 13.93 13.50 -21.01
CA GLN A 64 14.39 13.02 -19.71
C GLN A 64 14.71 11.53 -19.81
N SER A 65 15.59 11.03 -18.95
CA SER A 65 15.87 9.60 -18.90
C SER A 65 14.69 8.83 -18.33
N ASP A 66 14.54 7.56 -18.75
CA ASP A 66 13.59 6.64 -18.11
C ASP A 66 14.16 6.16 -16.78
N SER A 67 14.07 7.03 -15.77
CA SER A 67 14.56 6.77 -14.42
C SER A 67 13.89 5.55 -13.78
N LEU A 68 12.65 5.21 -14.17
CA LEU A 68 11.99 4.01 -13.64
C LEU A 68 12.62 2.73 -14.22
N ALA A 69 12.92 2.70 -15.52
CA ALA A 69 13.63 1.59 -16.13
C ALA A 69 15.06 1.46 -15.56
N GLU A 70 15.77 2.58 -15.36
CA GLU A 70 17.09 2.59 -14.72
C GLU A 70 17.05 2.04 -13.29
N LEU A 71 16.08 2.48 -12.48
CA LEU A 71 15.90 1.96 -11.13
C LEU A 71 15.50 0.49 -11.11
N GLY A 72 14.71 0.02 -12.08
CA GLY A 72 14.36 -1.40 -12.23
C GLY A 72 15.57 -2.27 -12.58
N ALA A 73 16.53 -1.73 -13.33
CA ALA A 73 17.81 -2.38 -13.59
C ALA A 73 18.69 -2.36 -12.33
N LEU A 74 18.77 -1.21 -11.64
CA LEU A 74 19.52 -1.05 -10.39
C LEU A 74 19.03 -2.02 -9.32
N ALA A 75 17.72 -2.16 -9.12
CA ALA A 75 17.13 -3.05 -8.11
C ALA A 75 17.53 -4.54 -8.26
N LYS A 76 18.17 -4.90 -9.38
CA LYS A 76 18.69 -6.24 -9.68
C LYS A 76 20.20 -6.34 -9.49
N THR A 77 20.84 -5.37 -8.84
CA THR A 77 22.27 -5.38 -8.52
C THR A 77 22.50 -5.28 -7.01
N PRO A 78 23.64 -5.80 -6.49
CA PRO A 78 23.96 -5.72 -5.07
C PRO A 78 24.25 -4.28 -4.58
N GLU A 79 24.58 -3.36 -5.49
CA GLU A 79 24.89 -1.96 -5.18
C GLU A 79 23.66 -1.07 -4.98
N ALA A 80 22.45 -1.61 -5.16
CA ALA A 80 21.21 -0.84 -5.04
C ALA A 80 20.93 -0.45 -3.59
N TYR A 81 20.92 0.85 -3.30
CA TYR A 81 20.37 1.42 -2.07
C TYR A 81 19.37 2.51 -2.43
N ILE A 82 18.09 2.17 -2.42
CA ILE A 82 17.02 3.03 -2.94
C ILE A 82 16.12 3.46 -1.79
N ILE A 83 16.05 4.76 -1.49
CA ILE A 83 15.04 5.35 -0.61
C ILE A 83 13.84 5.74 -1.48
N LYS A 84 12.72 5.05 -1.27
CA LYS A 84 11.50 5.17 -2.08
C LYS A 84 10.39 5.88 -1.32
N LEU A 85 10.06 7.08 -1.78
CA LEU A 85 8.97 7.89 -1.23
C LEU A 85 7.63 7.51 -1.89
N PRO A 86 6.47 7.77 -1.25
CA PRO A 86 5.17 7.60 -1.88
C PRO A 86 5.04 8.37 -3.19
N ASN A 87 4.44 7.75 -4.21
CA ASN A 87 4.22 8.34 -5.53
C ASN A 87 2.79 8.08 -6.01
N ILE A 88 2.33 8.84 -7.00
CA ILE A 88 1.01 8.68 -7.59
C ILE A 88 0.93 7.35 -8.36
N SER A 89 -0.06 6.52 -8.00
CA SER A 89 -0.58 5.46 -8.86
C SER A 89 -1.76 6.03 -9.66
N ALA A 90 -1.49 6.52 -10.87
CA ALA A 90 -2.39 7.45 -11.55
C ALA A 90 -3.72 6.80 -11.97
N SER A 91 -4.81 7.45 -11.57
CA SER A 91 -6.12 7.26 -12.20
C SER A 91 -6.17 7.95 -13.57
N ILE A 92 -7.16 7.61 -14.40
CA ILE A 92 -7.34 8.29 -15.70
C ILE A 92 -7.53 9.80 -15.54
N PRO A 93 -8.35 10.33 -14.62
CA PRO A 93 -8.46 11.79 -14.43
C PRO A 93 -7.14 12.46 -14.07
N GLN A 94 -6.32 11.85 -13.21
CA GLN A 94 -5.01 12.38 -12.85
C GLN A 94 -4.05 12.37 -14.04
N LEU A 95 -4.06 11.29 -14.84
CA LEU A 95 -3.26 11.22 -16.07
C LEU A 95 -3.63 12.35 -17.03
N VAL A 96 -4.92 12.54 -17.30
CA VAL A 96 -5.41 13.59 -18.22
C VAL A 96 -5.03 14.99 -17.69
N ALA A 97 -5.15 15.23 -16.38
CA ALA A 97 -4.74 16.50 -15.79
C ALA A 97 -3.22 16.75 -15.90
N ALA A 98 -2.39 15.71 -15.69
CA ALA A 98 -0.94 15.81 -15.86
C ALA A 98 -0.55 16.07 -17.33
N ILE A 99 -1.22 15.41 -18.29
CA ILE A 99 -1.02 15.66 -19.72
C ILE A 99 -1.34 17.12 -20.06
N ALA A 100 -2.49 17.63 -19.60
CA ALA A 100 -2.90 19.00 -19.85
C ALA A 100 -1.92 20.02 -19.26
N GLU A 101 -1.40 19.78 -18.05
CA GLU A 101 -0.37 20.64 -17.44
C GLU A 101 0.92 20.63 -18.27
N LEU A 102 1.40 19.46 -18.69
CA LEU A 102 2.58 19.33 -19.54
C LEU A 102 2.39 20.05 -20.88
N GLN A 103 1.26 19.86 -21.55
CA GLN A 103 0.95 20.57 -22.79
C GLN A 103 0.93 22.09 -22.60
N SER A 104 0.39 22.59 -21.48
CA SER A 104 0.39 24.02 -21.16
C SER A 104 1.80 24.60 -20.97
N LYS A 105 2.79 23.74 -20.68
CA LYS A 105 4.21 24.07 -20.53
C LYS A 105 5.04 23.80 -21.80
N GLY A 106 4.38 23.49 -22.91
CA GLY A 106 5.03 23.34 -24.22
C GLY A 106 5.55 21.94 -24.52
N TYR A 107 5.18 20.91 -23.75
CA TYR A 107 5.50 19.52 -24.08
C TYR A 107 4.47 18.99 -25.10
N ASN A 108 4.92 18.64 -26.31
CA ASN A 108 4.03 18.24 -27.43
C ASN A 108 3.61 16.76 -27.38
N ILE A 109 3.13 16.30 -26.21
CA ILE A 109 2.68 14.93 -25.98
C ILE A 109 1.20 14.74 -26.37
N PRO A 110 0.80 13.55 -26.87
CA PRO A 110 -0.56 13.31 -27.33
C PRO A 110 -1.58 13.23 -26.18
N ASP A 111 -2.83 13.56 -26.46
CA ASP A 111 -3.93 13.35 -25.51
C ASP A 111 -4.15 11.86 -25.21
N TYR A 112 -4.80 11.56 -24.08
CA TYR A 112 -5.19 10.19 -23.74
C TYR A 112 -6.47 9.77 -24.51
N PRO A 113 -6.41 8.76 -25.40
CA PRO A 113 -7.60 8.31 -26.14
C PRO A 113 -8.41 7.33 -25.29
N ALA A 114 -9.46 7.83 -24.64
CA ALA A 114 -10.32 7.03 -23.77
C ALA A 114 -10.97 5.84 -24.52
N ASP A 115 -11.44 6.07 -25.74
CA ASP A 115 -12.09 5.08 -26.61
C ASP A 115 -11.40 5.04 -27.99
N PRO A 116 -10.24 4.35 -28.10
CA PRO A 116 -9.41 4.39 -29.30
C PRO A 116 -10.11 3.69 -30.48
N LYS A 117 -10.23 4.38 -31.62
CA LYS A 117 -10.86 3.88 -32.85
C LYS A 117 -9.83 3.48 -33.91
N THR A 118 -8.63 4.05 -33.84
CA THR A 118 -7.54 3.81 -34.78
C THR A 118 -6.38 3.06 -34.12
N ASP A 119 -5.52 2.42 -34.93
CA ASP A 119 -4.34 1.72 -34.40
C ASP A 119 -3.32 2.69 -33.78
N ALA A 120 -3.25 3.94 -34.27
CA ALA A 120 -2.45 5.00 -33.66
C ALA A 120 -2.95 5.34 -32.24
N GLU A 121 -4.27 5.52 -32.06
CA GLU A 121 -4.85 5.76 -30.74
C GLU A 121 -4.68 4.54 -29.81
N LYS A 122 -4.78 3.31 -30.33
CA LYS A 122 -4.50 2.11 -29.54
C LYS A 122 -3.04 2.06 -29.08
N ALA A 123 -2.09 2.43 -29.93
CA ALA A 123 -0.67 2.51 -29.58
C ALA A 123 -0.41 3.58 -28.51
N ILE A 124 -1.01 4.77 -28.64
CA ILE A 124 -0.93 5.84 -27.62
C ILE A 124 -1.53 5.36 -26.29
N LYS A 125 -2.71 4.73 -26.32
CA LYS A 125 -3.34 4.17 -25.11
C LYS A 125 -2.45 3.11 -24.46
N ALA A 126 -1.82 2.24 -25.26
CA ALA A 126 -0.91 1.21 -24.78
C ALA A 126 0.34 1.84 -24.14
N GLN A 127 0.88 2.92 -24.70
CA GLN A 127 2.00 3.63 -24.11
C GLN A 127 1.62 4.28 -22.76
N TYR A 128 0.48 4.95 -22.69
CA TYR A 128 -0.04 5.49 -21.42
C TYR A 128 -0.39 4.40 -20.39
N SER A 129 -0.73 3.18 -20.84
CA SER A 129 -1.00 2.08 -19.92
C SER A 129 0.23 1.68 -19.08
N LYS A 130 1.45 2.00 -19.54
CA LYS A 130 2.70 1.79 -18.80
C LYS A 130 2.87 2.74 -17.62
N VAL A 131 2.19 3.90 -17.63
CA VAL A 131 2.29 4.92 -16.56
C VAL A 131 1.06 4.95 -15.64
N LEU A 132 -0.05 4.34 -16.06
CA LEU A 132 -1.29 4.23 -15.29
C LEU A 132 -1.19 3.24 -14.13
N GLY A 133 -1.95 3.51 -13.06
CA GLY A 133 -2.01 2.65 -11.88
C GLY A 133 -0.66 2.50 -11.17
N SER A 134 -0.47 1.36 -10.49
CA SER A 134 0.78 1.08 -9.75
C SER A 134 1.90 0.63 -10.69
N ALA A 135 2.47 1.57 -11.44
CA ALA A 135 3.54 1.31 -12.40
C ALA A 135 4.93 1.16 -11.74
N VAL A 136 5.16 1.86 -10.62
CA VAL A 136 6.49 1.93 -9.99
C VAL A 136 6.79 0.74 -9.09
N ASN A 137 5.92 0.45 -8.12
CA ASN A 137 6.18 -0.57 -7.09
C ASN A 137 6.52 -1.95 -7.67
N PRO A 138 5.84 -2.45 -8.72
CA PRO A 138 6.16 -3.77 -9.27
C PRO A 138 7.51 -3.85 -9.99
N VAL A 139 8.12 -2.71 -10.34
CA VAL A 139 9.46 -2.63 -10.93
C VAL A 139 10.53 -2.62 -9.86
N LEU A 140 10.29 -1.96 -8.72
CA LEU A 140 11.29 -1.79 -7.66
C LEU A 140 11.30 -2.92 -6.64
N ARG A 141 10.16 -3.58 -6.39
CA ARG A 141 10.01 -4.66 -5.39
C ARG A 141 10.57 -6.00 -5.88
N GLU A 142 11.87 -6.02 -6.16
CA GLU A 142 12.66 -7.22 -6.50
C GLU A 142 13.21 -7.88 -5.22
N GLY A 143 12.37 -8.00 -4.19
CA GLY A 143 12.71 -8.49 -2.85
C GLY A 143 11.48 -8.69 -1.99
N ASN A 144 11.62 -9.42 -0.89
CA ASN A 144 10.54 -9.65 0.07
C ASN A 144 10.44 -8.51 1.10
N SER A 145 9.35 -8.44 1.84
CA SER A 145 9.04 -7.35 2.76
C SER A 145 9.50 -7.66 4.18
N ASP A 146 10.27 -6.78 4.81
CA ASP A 146 10.44 -6.65 6.28
C ASP A 146 9.73 -5.37 6.73
N ARG A 147 8.51 -5.51 7.26
CA ARG A 147 7.71 -4.39 7.78
C ARG A 147 7.58 -4.48 9.29
N ARG A 148 7.97 -3.42 9.99
CA ARG A 148 8.00 -3.40 11.46
C ARG A 148 7.98 -1.98 12.01
N VAL A 149 7.56 -1.84 13.26
CA VAL A 149 7.66 -0.57 13.98
C VAL A 149 9.10 -0.33 14.41
N ALA A 150 9.55 0.92 14.39
CA ALA A 150 10.82 1.31 15.00
C ALA A 150 10.64 1.49 16.52
N ASP A 151 11.64 1.13 17.31
CA ASP A 151 11.54 1.16 18.78
C ASP A 151 11.16 2.55 19.32
N ALA A 152 11.72 3.62 18.73
CA ALA A 152 11.40 5.00 19.08
C ALA A 152 9.91 5.33 18.87
N VAL A 153 9.32 4.85 17.76
CA VAL A 153 7.90 5.06 17.44
C VAL A 153 7.00 4.28 18.40
N LYS A 154 7.39 3.05 18.74
CA LYS A 154 6.65 2.24 19.72
C LYS A 154 6.68 2.88 21.11
N ALA A 155 7.84 3.34 21.55
CA ALA A 155 8.01 4.02 22.83
C ALA A 155 7.20 5.32 22.89
N ASP A 156 7.17 6.11 21.81
CA ASP A 156 6.31 7.29 21.71
C ASP A 156 4.82 6.92 21.83
N ALA A 157 4.36 5.91 21.09
CA ALA A 157 2.97 5.47 21.19
C ALA A 157 2.59 5.00 22.60
N GLN A 158 3.50 4.34 23.33
CA GLN A 158 3.27 3.92 24.71
C GLN A 158 3.19 5.11 25.69
N LYS A 159 4.02 6.15 25.49
CA LYS A 159 3.97 7.39 26.30
C LYS A 159 2.77 8.27 25.95
N ASN A 160 2.37 8.28 24.68
CA ASN A 160 1.34 9.12 24.10
C ASN A 160 0.25 8.24 23.43
N PRO A 161 -0.51 7.45 24.20
CA PRO A 161 -1.43 6.47 23.65
C PRO A 161 -2.57 7.14 22.87
N HIS A 162 -2.77 6.68 21.64
CA HIS A 162 -3.90 7.09 20.82
C HIS A 162 -5.21 6.49 21.35
N ARG A 163 -6.34 7.08 20.96
CA ARG A 163 -7.66 6.57 21.37
C ARG A 163 -7.97 5.24 20.68
N VAL A 164 -8.32 4.24 21.49
CA VAL A 164 -8.88 2.94 21.08
C VAL A 164 -10.30 2.82 21.65
N GLY A 165 -11.24 2.34 20.84
CA GLY A 165 -12.62 2.15 21.27
C GLY A 165 -12.76 0.97 22.24
N ALA A 166 -13.56 1.12 23.28
CA ALA A 166 -13.83 0.04 24.22
C ALA A 166 -14.65 -1.08 23.55
N TRP A 167 -14.26 -2.32 23.75
CA TRP A 167 -14.99 -3.49 23.25
C TRP A 167 -15.95 -4.04 24.32
N SER A 168 -17.13 -4.48 23.87
CA SER A 168 -18.12 -5.16 24.69
C SER A 168 -18.25 -6.61 24.24
N LYS A 169 -18.42 -7.52 25.20
CA LYS A 169 -18.80 -8.92 24.94
C LYS A 169 -20.15 -9.05 24.24
N ASP A 170 -21.02 -8.05 24.39
CA ASP A 170 -22.35 -7.99 23.76
C ASP A 170 -22.32 -7.35 22.36
N SER A 171 -21.14 -6.98 21.83
CA SER A 171 -21.04 -6.46 20.47
C SER A 171 -21.55 -7.49 19.48
N LYS A 172 -22.43 -7.07 18.57
CA LYS A 172 -22.95 -7.90 17.49
C LYS A 172 -22.06 -7.87 16.25
N SER A 173 -20.98 -7.10 16.25
CA SER A 173 -20.12 -6.98 15.08
C SER A 173 -19.43 -8.30 14.78
N HIS A 174 -19.42 -8.68 13.50
CA HIS A 174 -18.79 -9.91 13.02
C HIS A 174 -18.50 -9.79 11.52
N VAL A 175 -17.61 -10.64 11.03
CA VAL A 175 -17.36 -10.85 9.61
C VAL A 175 -18.34 -11.87 9.08
N ALA A 176 -18.89 -11.62 7.90
CA ALA A 176 -19.65 -12.59 7.13
C ALA A 176 -18.85 -12.96 5.87
N TYR A 177 -18.74 -14.26 5.58
CA TYR A 177 -18.02 -14.81 4.43
C TYR A 177 -18.78 -16.02 3.86
N MET A 178 -18.46 -16.44 2.64
CA MET A 178 -19.10 -17.58 1.98
C MET A 178 -18.72 -18.91 2.64
N ASP A 179 -19.59 -19.91 2.61
CA ASP A 179 -19.33 -21.24 3.22
C ASP A 179 -18.82 -22.29 2.20
N ALA A 180 -18.91 -22.01 0.91
CA ALA A 180 -18.49 -22.85 -0.21
C ALA A 180 -18.37 -21.99 -1.49
N ASP A 181 -17.81 -22.57 -2.56
CA ASP A 181 -17.83 -22.01 -3.93
C ASP A 181 -17.20 -20.60 -4.09
N ASP A 182 -16.30 -20.24 -3.17
CA ASP A 182 -15.39 -19.10 -3.25
C ASP A 182 -14.01 -19.53 -3.77
N PHE A 183 -13.05 -18.60 -3.81
CA PHE A 183 -11.70 -18.95 -4.27
C PHE A 183 -11.04 -19.98 -3.35
N TYR A 184 -11.24 -19.85 -2.04
CA TYR A 184 -10.77 -20.82 -1.05
C TYR A 184 -11.27 -22.24 -1.36
N GLY A 185 -12.58 -22.41 -1.56
CA GLY A 185 -13.21 -23.73 -1.68
C GLY A 185 -12.94 -24.45 -2.99
N SER A 186 -12.45 -23.75 -4.01
CA SER A 186 -12.19 -24.28 -5.35
C SER A 186 -10.70 -24.38 -5.71
N GLU A 187 -9.80 -23.93 -4.83
CA GLU A 187 -8.38 -23.80 -5.13
C GLU A 187 -7.72 -25.13 -5.48
N GLN A 188 -7.00 -25.15 -6.61
CA GLN A 188 -6.08 -26.20 -7.00
C GLN A 188 -4.69 -25.59 -7.14
N SER A 189 -3.63 -26.37 -6.87
CA SER A 189 -2.26 -25.89 -6.99
C SER A 189 -1.29 -27.01 -7.37
N VAL A 190 -0.28 -26.67 -8.17
CA VAL A 190 0.78 -27.58 -8.60
C VAL A 190 2.16 -26.90 -8.48
N VAL A 191 3.18 -27.71 -8.23
CA VAL A 191 4.59 -27.29 -8.31
C VAL A 191 5.12 -27.71 -9.67
N ILE A 192 5.65 -26.75 -10.42
CA ILE A 192 6.15 -26.97 -11.78
C ILE A 192 7.47 -27.76 -11.74
N GLU A 193 7.48 -28.94 -12.35
CA GLU A 193 8.67 -29.81 -12.38
C GLU A 193 9.74 -29.34 -13.38
N LYS A 194 9.33 -28.70 -14.47
CA LYS A 194 10.24 -28.24 -15.54
C LYS A 194 9.78 -26.90 -16.06
N ALA A 195 10.74 -26.00 -16.28
CA ALA A 195 10.45 -24.70 -16.89
C ALA A 195 9.83 -24.85 -18.28
N GLY A 196 8.92 -23.94 -18.62
CA GLY A 196 8.15 -23.98 -19.87
C GLY A 196 7.10 -22.87 -19.89
N ALA A 197 5.95 -23.17 -20.48
CA ALA A 197 4.78 -22.31 -20.40
C ALA A 197 3.49 -23.11 -20.19
N VAL A 198 2.47 -22.39 -19.70
CA VAL A 198 1.10 -22.88 -19.62
C VAL A 198 0.17 -21.98 -20.42
N LYS A 199 -0.86 -22.60 -21.00
CA LYS A 199 -1.98 -21.98 -21.71
C LYS A 199 -3.24 -22.10 -20.86
N ILE A 200 -4.07 -21.05 -20.86
CA ILE A 200 -5.37 -21.04 -20.18
C ILE A 200 -6.46 -21.06 -21.24
N GLU A 201 -7.29 -22.08 -21.23
CA GLU A 201 -8.39 -22.27 -22.19
C GLU A 201 -9.73 -22.53 -21.50
N HIS A 202 -10.79 -22.00 -22.07
CA HIS A 202 -12.17 -22.27 -21.71
C HIS A 202 -12.78 -23.23 -22.73
N VAL A 203 -13.39 -24.31 -22.26
CA VAL A 203 -14.06 -25.33 -23.07
C VAL A 203 -15.55 -25.27 -22.75
N ALA A 204 -16.35 -24.79 -23.70
CA ALA A 204 -17.80 -24.71 -23.55
C ALA A 204 -18.45 -26.10 -23.61
N ALA A 205 -19.72 -26.19 -23.18
CA ALA A 205 -20.48 -27.45 -23.18
C ALA A 205 -20.62 -28.11 -24.56
N ASP A 206 -20.54 -27.35 -25.66
CA ASP A 206 -20.57 -27.85 -27.04
C ASP A 206 -19.19 -28.28 -27.57
N GLY A 207 -18.15 -28.20 -26.73
CA GLY A 207 -16.76 -28.51 -27.08
C GLY A 207 -15.99 -27.35 -27.71
N THR A 208 -16.59 -26.16 -27.88
CA THR A 208 -15.89 -24.98 -28.39
C THR A 208 -14.79 -24.56 -27.42
N VAL A 209 -13.56 -24.47 -27.91
CA VAL A 209 -12.40 -24.02 -27.13
C VAL A 209 -12.12 -22.55 -27.41
N THR A 210 -12.10 -21.74 -26.36
CA THR A 210 -11.70 -20.34 -26.39
C THR A 210 -10.44 -20.16 -25.57
N VAL A 211 -9.36 -19.67 -26.17
CA VAL A 211 -8.13 -19.36 -25.43
C VAL A 211 -8.36 -18.07 -24.63
N LEU A 212 -8.26 -18.17 -23.30
CA LEU A 212 -8.29 -17.01 -22.40
C LEU A 212 -6.91 -16.36 -22.32
N LYS A 213 -5.85 -17.17 -22.33
CA LYS A 213 -4.47 -16.70 -22.37
C LYS A 213 -3.56 -17.71 -23.06
N GLU A 214 -2.95 -17.28 -24.16
CA GLU A 214 -2.13 -18.15 -25.02
C GLU A 214 -0.88 -18.68 -24.31
N LYS A 215 -0.19 -17.83 -23.54
CA LYS A 215 1.09 -18.19 -22.93
C LYS A 215 1.32 -17.49 -21.60
N THR A 216 1.70 -18.28 -20.59
CA THR A 216 2.25 -17.82 -19.31
C THR A 216 3.52 -18.60 -19.04
N ALA A 217 4.67 -17.92 -19.00
CA ALA A 217 5.94 -18.57 -18.69
C ALA A 217 5.95 -19.05 -17.23
N VAL A 218 6.47 -20.27 -17.02
CA VAL A 218 6.65 -20.89 -15.71
C VAL A 218 8.08 -21.41 -15.55
N LEU A 219 8.59 -21.38 -14.33
CA LEU A 219 9.93 -21.83 -13.96
C LEU A 219 9.88 -23.16 -13.21
N GLU A 220 10.99 -23.90 -13.23
CA GLU A 220 11.15 -25.07 -12.38
C GLU A 220 11.03 -24.68 -10.90
N GLY A 221 10.26 -25.47 -10.14
CA GLY A 221 9.96 -25.24 -8.73
C GLY A 221 8.98 -24.10 -8.46
N GLU A 222 8.46 -23.41 -9.49
CA GLU A 222 7.41 -22.40 -9.33
C GLU A 222 6.10 -23.06 -8.88
N VAL A 223 5.43 -22.46 -7.90
CA VAL A 223 4.09 -22.84 -7.49
C VAL A 223 3.10 -22.03 -8.34
N ILE A 224 2.16 -22.73 -8.98
CA ILE A 224 1.01 -22.10 -9.62
C ILE A 224 -0.27 -22.63 -9.00
N ASP A 225 -1.25 -21.77 -8.89
CA ASP A 225 -2.56 -22.08 -8.31
C ASP A 225 -3.66 -21.43 -9.14
N ALA A 226 -4.81 -22.08 -9.19
CA ALA A 226 -6.00 -21.57 -9.86
C ALA A 226 -7.23 -21.80 -8.98
N SER A 227 -8.18 -20.88 -9.07
CA SER A 227 -9.41 -20.90 -8.27
C SER A 227 -10.55 -20.17 -8.99
N CYS A 228 -11.78 -20.46 -8.58
CA CYS A 228 -13.00 -19.91 -9.14
C CYS A 228 -13.98 -19.45 -8.05
N MET A 229 -14.45 -18.21 -8.14
CA MET A 229 -15.55 -17.69 -7.34
C MET A 229 -16.85 -17.84 -8.15
N SER A 230 -17.81 -18.61 -7.63
CA SER A 230 -19.12 -18.76 -8.25
C SER A 230 -19.94 -17.47 -8.10
N ALA A 231 -20.36 -16.89 -9.23
CA ALA A 231 -21.23 -15.71 -9.21
C ALA A 231 -22.60 -16.02 -8.62
N GLN A 232 -23.12 -17.24 -8.86
CA GLN A 232 -24.39 -17.67 -8.27
C GLN A 232 -24.30 -17.76 -6.75
N ALA A 233 -23.28 -18.45 -6.22
CA ALA A 233 -23.10 -18.60 -4.78
C ALA A 233 -22.82 -17.25 -4.10
N LEU A 234 -21.98 -16.40 -4.72
CA LEU A 234 -21.70 -15.05 -4.24
C LEU A 234 -22.96 -14.18 -4.11
N ARG A 235 -23.83 -14.21 -5.13
CA ARG A 235 -25.09 -13.46 -5.10
C ARG A 235 -26.03 -13.98 -4.02
N ALA A 236 -26.14 -15.31 -3.88
CA ALA A 236 -26.94 -15.93 -2.82
C ALA A 236 -26.42 -15.57 -1.42
N PHE A 237 -25.09 -15.55 -1.25
CA PHE A 237 -24.45 -15.06 -0.03
C PHE A 237 -24.83 -13.61 0.28
N TYR A 238 -24.73 -12.70 -0.70
CA TYR A 238 -25.14 -11.31 -0.48
C TYR A 238 -26.62 -11.20 -0.12
N GLU A 239 -27.53 -11.90 -0.82
CA GLU A 239 -28.97 -11.89 -0.51
C GLU A 239 -29.22 -12.35 0.94
N LYS A 240 -28.56 -13.44 1.37
CA LYS A 240 -28.65 -13.97 2.74
C LYS A 240 -28.15 -12.96 3.78
N GLU A 241 -26.96 -12.40 3.58
CA GLU A 241 -26.33 -11.53 4.59
C GLU A 241 -26.97 -10.14 4.66
N ILE A 242 -27.50 -9.61 3.55
CA ILE A 242 -28.35 -8.41 3.54
C ILE A 242 -29.61 -8.65 4.40
N ALA A 243 -30.29 -9.78 4.20
CA ALA A 243 -31.48 -10.11 5.00
C ALA A 243 -31.13 -10.30 6.49
N ALA A 244 -30.00 -10.95 6.78
CA ALA A 244 -29.53 -11.17 8.15
C ALA A 244 -29.20 -9.85 8.86
N ALA A 245 -28.45 -8.94 8.23
CA ALA A 245 -28.13 -7.63 8.82
C ALA A 245 -29.39 -6.82 9.16
N LYS A 246 -30.45 -6.93 8.33
CA LYS A 246 -31.74 -6.29 8.59
C LYS A 246 -32.43 -6.90 9.81
N ALA A 247 -32.45 -8.23 9.91
CA ALA A 247 -33.07 -8.93 11.03
C ALA A 247 -32.34 -8.67 12.37
N GLU A 248 -31.02 -8.51 12.32
CA GLU A 248 -30.18 -8.27 13.49
C GLU A 248 -30.14 -6.79 13.93
N ASP A 249 -30.61 -5.88 13.07
CA ASP A 249 -30.53 -4.42 13.17
C ASP A 249 -29.10 -3.91 13.41
N ILE A 250 -28.18 -4.31 12.55
CA ILE A 250 -26.80 -3.83 12.50
C ILE A 250 -26.47 -3.28 11.12
N LEU A 251 -25.41 -2.46 11.03
CA LEU A 251 -24.98 -1.95 9.73
C LEU A 251 -24.51 -3.09 8.84
N LEU A 252 -24.77 -2.98 7.55
CA LEU A 252 -24.15 -3.83 6.54
C LEU A 252 -22.96 -3.07 5.94
N SER A 253 -21.82 -3.76 5.84
CA SER A 253 -20.63 -3.23 5.17
C SER A 253 -19.99 -4.30 4.28
N LEU A 254 -19.35 -3.86 3.21
CA LEU A 254 -18.60 -4.65 2.24
C LEU A 254 -17.15 -4.18 2.24
N HIS A 255 -16.24 -5.14 2.40
CA HIS A 255 -14.82 -4.90 2.51
C HIS A 255 -14.10 -5.73 1.43
N VAL A 256 -13.66 -5.04 0.37
CA VAL A 256 -12.92 -5.61 -0.76
C VAL A 256 -11.71 -4.73 -1.09
N LYS A 257 -10.91 -5.10 -2.09
CA LYS A 257 -9.68 -4.38 -2.48
C LYS A 257 -9.67 -3.99 -3.96
N ALA A 258 -10.74 -3.32 -4.39
CA ALA A 258 -11.02 -3.03 -5.80
C ALA A 258 -9.94 -2.22 -6.55
N THR A 259 -9.13 -1.43 -5.86
CA THR A 259 -8.02 -0.66 -6.48
C THR A 259 -6.84 -1.54 -6.87
N MET A 260 -6.47 -2.49 -6.01
CA MET A 260 -5.34 -3.40 -6.24
C MET A 260 -5.80 -4.61 -7.06
N MET A 261 -6.88 -5.27 -6.65
CA MET A 261 -7.51 -6.39 -7.35
C MET A 261 -8.40 -5.90 -8.50
N LYS A 262 -7.77 -5.20 -9.46
CA LYS A 262 -8.44 -4.41 -10.51
C LYS A 262 -9.41 -5.16 -11.44
N VAL A 263 -9.43 -6.50 -11.40
CA VAL A 263 -10.33 -7.33 -12.21
C VAL A 263 -11.40 -7.98 -11.33
N SER A 264 -11.00 -8.81 -10.36
CA SER A 264 -11.94 -9.58 -9.53
C SER A 264 -12.84 -8.68 -8.68
N ASP A 265 -12.25 -7.80 -7.88
CA ASP A 265 -12.97 -7.13 -6.79
C ASP A 265 -14.02 -6.12 -7.28
N PRO A 266 -13.82 -5.38 -8.39
CA PRO A 266 -14.91 -4.62 -9.02
C PRO A 266 -16.11 -5.49 -9.44
N ILE A 267 -15.88 -6.74 -9.88
CA ILE A 267 -16.97 -7.69 -10.22
C ILE A 267 -17.72 -8.10 -8.95
N LEU A 268 -16.98 -8.51 -7.91
CA LEU A 268 -17.54 -8.86 -6.60
C LEU A 268 -18.36 -7.71 -6.00
N PHE A 269 -17.85 -6.48 -6.12
CA PHE A 269 -18.53 -5.26 -5.68
C PHE A 269 -19.80 -4.99 -6.49
N GLY A 270 -19.74 -5.11 -7.81
CA GLY A 270 -20.90 -4.94 -8.69
C GLY A 270 -22.02 -5.94 -8.40
N HIS A 271 -21.69 -7.16 -8.01
CA HIS A 271 -22.71 -8.11 -7.53
C HIS A 271 -23.38 -7.65 -6.23
N ALA A 272 -22.63 -7.13 -5.25
CA ALA A 272 -23.22 -6.59 -4.03
C ALA A 272 -24.17 -5.41 -4.32
N VAL A 273 -23.76 -4.49 -5.20
CA VAL A 273 -24.59 -3.35 -5.63
C VAL A 273 -25.89 -3.84 -6.28
N THR A 274 -25.78 -4.73 -7.28
CA THR A 274 -26.97 -5.21 -8.00
C THR A 274 -27.89 -6.10 -7.16
N VAL A 275 -27.38 -6.76 -6.11
CA VAL A 275 -28.21 -7.50 -5.17
C VAL A 275 -28.90 -6.56 -4.18
N TYR A 276 -28.20 -5.57 -3.64
CA TYR A 276 -28.78 -4.62 -2.68
C TYR A 276 -29.87 -3.75 -3.33
N TYR A 277 -29.66 -3.27 -4.56
CA TYR A 277 -30.60 -2.43 -5.32
C TYR A 277 -31.37 -3.22 -6.39
N LYS A 278 -31.60 -4.53 -6.18
CA LYS A 278 -32.14 -5.47 -7.17
C LYS A 278 -33.38 -4.93 -7.90
N ASP A 279 -34.40 -4.51 -7.17
CA ASP A 279 -35.66 -4.04 -7.74
C ASP A 279 -35.46 -2.84 -8.68
N VAL A 280 -34.52 -1.94 -8.37
CA VAL A 280 -34.19 -0.78 -9.20
C VAL A 280 -33.47 -1.21 -10.48
N PHE A 281 -32.47 -2.08 -10.37
CA PHE A 281 -31.72 -2.58 -11.52
C PHE A 281 -32.61 -3.41 -12.46
N GLU A 282 -33.56 -4.17 -11.93
CA GLU A 282 -34.55 -4.93 -12.72
C GLU A 282 -35.55 -3.99 -13.41
N LYS A 283 -36.12 -3.02 -12.68
CA LYS A 283 -37.09 -2.06 -13.24
C LYS A 283 -36.51 -1.17 -14.33
N TYR A 284 -35.25 -0.75 -14.20
CA TYR A 284 -34.59 0.19 -15.13
C TYR A 284 -33.54 -0.45 -16.04
N ALA A 285 -33.55 -1.79 -16.18
CA ALA A 285 -32.53 -2.53 -16.92
C ALA A 285 -32.25 -1.97 -18.33
N GLU A 286 -33.29 -1.70 -19.13
CA GLU A 286 -33.13 -1.15 -20.47
C GLU A 286 -32.53 0.26 -20.47
N THR A 287 -32.95 1.12 -19.54
CA THR A 287 -32.44 2.50 -19.41
C THR A 287 -30.98 2.48 -18.99
N PHE A 288 -30.62 1.65 -18.00
CA PHE A 288 -29.25 1.49 -17.53
C PHE A 288 -28.34 0.93 -18.62
N ALA A 289 -28.82 -0.03 -19.42
CA ALA A 289 -28.07 -0.54 -20.58
C ALA A 289 -27.81 0.56 -21.63
N LYS A 290 -28.83 1.38 -21.97
CA LYS A 290 -28.68 2.51 -22.92
C LYS A 290 -27.71 3.57 -22.43
N LEU A 291 -27.70 3.86 -21.13
CA LEU A 291 -26.79 4.82 -20.51
C LEU A 291 -25.37 4.26 -20.30
N GLY A 292 -25.18 2.94 -20.44
CA GLY A 292 -23.92 2.28 -20.13
C GLY A 292 -23.56 2.37 -18.65
N VAL A 293 -24.55 2.20 -17.77
CA VAL A 293 -24.33 2.07 -16.32
C VAL A 293 -23.52 0.81 -16.04
N ASN A 294 -22.46 0.95 -15.24
CA ASN A 294 -21.62 -0.17 -14.85
C ASN A 294 -21.61 -0.34 -13.32
N PRO A 295 -22.30 -1.37 -12.77
CA PRO A 295 -22.35 -1.58 -11.32
C PRO A 295 -20.98 -1.89 -10.71
N LYS A 296 -19.99 -2.31 -11.51
CA LYS A 296 -18.60 -2.51 -11.05
C LYS A 296 -17.92 -1.21 -10.60
N ASN A 297 -18.47 -0.06 -11.02
CA ASN A 297 -18.06 1.28 -10.59
C ASN A 297 -18.87 1.82 -9.40
N GLY A 298 -19.85 1.05 -8.91
CA GLY A 298 -20.70 1.41 -7.77
C GLY A 298 -21.89 2.31 -8.08
N LEU A 299 -22.65 2.64 -7.04
CA LEU A 299 -23.85 3.47 -7.15
C LEU A 299 -23.55 4.89 -7.65
N GLY A 300 -22.34 5.40 -7.42
CA GLY A 300 -21.90 6.69 -7.96
C GLY A 300 -21.95 6.75 -9.49
N ASP A 301 -21.68 5.62 -10.17
CA ASP A 301 -21.79 5.52 -11.63
C ASP A 301 -23.26 5.68 -12.09
N VAL A 302 -24.20 5.05 -11.38
CA VAL A 302 -25.64 5.21 -11.64
C VAL A 302 -26.03 6.69 -11.57
N TYR A 303 -25.71 7.37 -10.47
CA TYR A 303 -26.03 8.80 -10.29
C TYR A 303 -25.40 9.68 -11.38
N ALA A 304 -24.15 9.40 -11.77
CA ALA A 304 -23.46 10.15 -12.81
C ALA A 304 -24.13 9.97 -14.18
N LYS A 305 -24.57 8.76 -14.51
CA LYS A 305 -25.21 8.46 -15.80
C LYS A 305 -26.64 8.98 -15.90
N ILE A 306 -27.46 8.83 -14.86
CA ILE A 306 -28.85 9.31 -14.88
C ILE A 306 -28.96 10.84 -14.87
N ALA A 307 -27.89 11.57 -14.51
CA ALA A 307 -27.85 13.02 -14.60
C ALA A 307 -28.08 13.56 -16.04
N THR A 308 -27.92 12.71 -17.06
CA THR A 308 -28.16 13.03 -18.47
C THR A 308 -29.61 12.83 -18.91
N LEU A 309 -30.46 12.21 -18.07
CA LEU A 309 -31.86 11.94 -18.39
C LEU A 309 -32.75 13.19 -18.20
N PRO A 310 -33.95 13.19 -18.80
CA PRO A 310 -35.00 14.14 -18.44
C PRO A 310 -35.29 14.16 -16.94
N VAL A 311 -35.67 15.33 -16.42
CA VAL A 311 -35.86 15.57 -14.98
C VAL A 311 -36.80 14.55 -14.34
N ASP A 312 -37.92 14.24 -14.98
CA ASP A 312 -38.93 13.32 -14.42
C ASP A 312 -38.44 11.87 -14.38
N GLU A 313 -37.71 11.42 -15.40
CA GLU A 313 -37.12 10.07 -15.45
C GLU A 313 -36.02 9.91 -14.40
N LYS A 314 -35.15 10.92 -14.29
CA LYS A 314 -34.13 10.99 -13.24
C LYS A 314 -34.76 10.95 -11.85
N ALA A 315 -35.75 11.80 -11.59
CA ALA A 315 -36.42 11.87 -10.30
C ALA A 315 -37.12 10.56 -9.92
N ALA A 316 -37.70 9.85 -10.89
CA ALA A 316 -38.31 8.54 -10.65
C ALA A 316 -37.26 7.50 -10.22
N ILE A 317 -36.09 7.45 -10.90
CA ILE A 317 -35.01 6.53 -10.54
C ILE A 317 -34.44 6.88 -9.16
N GLU A 318 -34.22 8.16 -8.87
CA GLU A 318 -33.72 8.62 -7.56
C GLU A 318 -34.71 8.30 -6.43
N ALA A 319 -36.01 8.44 -6.67
CA ALA A 319 -37.03 8.08 -5.69
C ALA A 319 -37.03 6.57 -5.39
N ASP A 320 -36.93 5.72 -6.42
CA ASP A 320 -36.85 4.28 -6.24
C ASP A 320 -35.56 3.84 -5.53
N LEU A 321 -34.43 4.49 -5.81
CA LEU A 321 -33.17 4.26 -5.08
C LEU A 321 -33.32 4.63 -3.59
N LEU A 322 -34.02 5.72 -3.27
CA LEU A 322 -34.30 6.11 -1.89
C LEU A 322 -35.21 5.09 -1.18
N ALA A 323 -36.23 4.59 -1.87
CA ALA A 323 -37.15 3.58 -1.33
C ALA A 323 -36.45 2.26 -0.95
N VAL A 324 -35.33 1.92 -1.61
CA VAL A 324 -34.52 0.76 -1.22
C VAL A 324 -34.00 0.90 0.21
N TYR A 325 -33.59 2.09 0.65
CA TYR A 325 -33.08 2.29 2.02
C TYR A 325 -34.15 2.15 3.12
N GLU A 326 -35.43 2.29 2.76
CA GLU A 326 -36.55 2.05 3.69
C GLU A 326 -36.81 0.56 3.90
N THR A 327 -36.40 -0.29 2.95
CA THR A 327 -36.70 -1.72 2.92
C THR A 327 -35.47 -2.60 3.15
N GLN A 328 -34.25 -2.10 2.94
CA GLN A 328 -32.99 -2.82 3.16
C GLN A 328 -32.34 -2.48 4.52
N PRO A 329 -31.36 -3.27 5.00
CA PRO A 329 -30.58 -2.88 6.19
C PRO A 329 -29.83 -1.57 5.95
N ARG A 330 -29.52 -0.86 7.03
CA ARG A 330 -28.70 0.36 6.96
C ARG A 330 -27.29 0.01 6.49
N LEU A 331 -26.76 0.77 5.53
CA LEU A 331 -25.37 0.65 5.07
C LEU A 331 -24.42 1.44 5.96
N ALA A 332 -23.18 0.95 6.07
CA ALA A 332 -22.06 1.78 6.51
C ALA A 332 -21.85 2.97 5.55
N MET A 333 -21.46 4.11 6.12
CA MET A 333 -21.27 5.38 5.41
C MET A 333 -19.79 5.72 5.30
N VAL A 334 -19.38 6.17 4.12
CA VAL A 334 -18.10 6.82 3.87
C VAL A 334 -18.20 8.30 4.29
N ASN A 335 -19.34 8.93 3.98
CA ASN A 335 -19.66 10.29 4.41
C ASN A 335 -21.17 10.44 4.62
N SER A 336 -21.60 10.44 5.88
CA SER A 336 -23.03 10.56 6.25
C SER A 336 -23.64 11.89 5.83
N ASP A 337 -22.92 13.01 5.97
CA ASP A 337 -23.42 14.36 5.64
C ASP A 337 -23.73 14.53 4.15
N LYS A 338 -23.05 13.75 3.29
CA LYS A 338 -23.23 13.76 1.84
C LYS A 338 -24.02 12.57 1.32
N GLY A 339 -24.50 11.69 2.20
CA GLY A 339 -25.21 10.47 1.80
C GLY A 339 -24.33 9.43 1.06
N ILE A 340 -23.00 9.52 1.16
CA ILE A 340 -22.08 8.59 0.49
C ILE A 340 -21.97 7.30 1.31
N THR A 341 -22.62 6.25 0.82
CA THR A 341 -22.60 4.91 1.40
C THR A 341 -21.38 4.10 0.96
N ASN A 342 -21.11 2.99 1.65
CA ASN A 342 -20.08 2.02 1.30
C ASN A 342 -20.25 1.39 -0.10
N LEU A 343 -21.46 1.43 -0.70
CA LEU A 343 -21.71 0.94 -2.06
C LEU A 343 -21.61 2.02 -3.15
N HIS A 344 -21.19 3.24 -2.82
CA HIS A 344 -21.07 4.34 -3.79
C HIS A 344 -19.89 4.17 -4.74
N VAL A 345 -18.70 3.94 -4.21
CA VAL A 345 -17.46 3.83 -4.99
C VAL A 345 -16.64 2.66 -4.45
N PRO A 346 -16.22 1.71 -5.31
CA PRO A 346 -15.55 0.47 -4.88
C PRO A 346 -14.19 0.69 -4.21
N SER A 347 -13.57 1.85 -4.40
CA SER A 347 -12.27 2.22 -3.82
C SER A 347 -12.37 2.96 -2.48
N ASP A 348 -13.57 3.34 -2.02
CA ASP A 348 -13.70 4.17 -0.81
C ASP A 348 -13.48 3.36 0.48
N VAL A 349 -13.88 2.09 0.49
CA VAL A 349 -13.73 1.18 1.63
C VAL A 349 -12.84 0.01 1.23
N ILE A 350 -11.56 0.10 1.59
CA ILE A 350 -10.53 -0.88 1.24
C ILE A 350 -10.29 -1.78 2.45
N ILE A 351 -10.40 -3.10 2.27
CA ILE A 351 -10.45 -4.11 3.34
C ILE A 351 -9.34 -4.00 4.40
N ASP A 352 -8.08 -3.81 4.00
CA ASP A 352 -6.92 -3.70 4.88
C ASP A 352 -7.04 -2.53 5.88
N ALA A 353 -7.33 -1.34 5.39
CA ALA A 353 -7.48 -0.14 6.22
C ALA A 353 -8.83 -0.12 6.95
N SER A 354 -9.91 -0.50 6.27
CA SER A 354 -11.28 -0.39 6.81
C SER A 354 -11.55 -1.39 7.93
N MET A 355 -11.08 -2.63 7.84
CA MET A 355 -11.24 -3.62 8.91
C MET A 355 -10.41 -3.23 10.13
N ALA A 356 -9.17 -2.78 9.94
CA ALA A 356 -8.34 -2.27 11.03
C ALA A 356 -8.98 -1.07 11.75
N ALA A 357 -9.54 -0.13 10.99
CA ALA A 357 -10.24 1.04 11.53
C ALA A 357 -11.52 0.64 12.30
N ALA A 358 -12.31 -0.30 11.76
CA ALA A 358 -13.49 -0.82 12.44
C ALA A 358 -13.11 -1.52 13.75
N ILE A 359 -12.11 -2.41 13.74
CA ILE A 359 -11.65 -3.14 14.94
C ILE A 359 -11.15 -2.17 16.01
N ARG A 360 -10.36 -1.17 15.63
CA ARG A 360 -9.91 -0.10 16.54
C ARG A 360 -11.09 0.68 17.14
N THR A 361 -12.18 0.84 16.40
CA THR A 361 -13.38 1.59 16.79
C THR A 361 -14.45 0.67 17.37
N SER A 362 -14.06 -0.27 18.24
CA SER A 362 -14.99 -1.19 18.92
C SER A 362 -15.76 -2.14 18.00
N GLY A 363 -15.22 -2.43 16.81
CA GLY A 363 -15.92 -3.20 15.77
C GLY A 363 -17.01 -2.42 15.06
N LYS A 364 -17.04 -1.08 15.15
CA LYS A 364 -18.14 -0.24 14.66
C LYS A 364 -17.79 0.52 13.39
N MET A 365 -18.82 0.85 12.62
CA MET A 365 -18.76 1.76 11.47
C MET A 365 -19.82 2.85 11.57
N TRP A 366 -19.68 3.90 10.75
CA TRP A 366 -20.58 5.05 10.78
C TRP A 366 -21.86 4.78 10.00
N GLY A 367 -23.02 5.05 10.62
CA GLY A 367 -24.33 4.98 9.97
C GLY A 367 -24.77 6.31 9.36
N ALA A 368 -25.93 6.32 8.71
CA ALA A 368 -26.51 7.52 8.10
C ALA A 368 -26.82 8.64 9.11
N ASP A 369 -26.96 8.31 10.40
CA ASP A 369 -27.15 9.27 11.49
C ASP A 369 -25.85 9.92 11.98
N GLY A 370 -24.71 9.63 11.33
CA GLY A 370 -23.40 10.14 11.72
C GLY A 370 -22.90 9.56 13.05
N LYS A 371 -23.36 8.37 13.47
CA LYS A 371 -22.92 7.68 14.69
C LYS A 371 -22.33 6.32 14.40
N ALA A 372 -21.51 5.82 15.33
CA ALA A 372 -20.90 4.50 15.24
C ALA A 372 -21.87 3.39 15.72
N HIS A 373 -22.07 2.36 14.90
CA HIS A 373 -22.94 1.21 15.18
C HIS A 373 -22.19 -0.10 14.91
N ASP A 374 -22.64 -1.20 15.54
CA ASP A 374 -22.14 -2.53 15.19
C ASP A 374 -22.40 -2.84 13.72
N THR A 375 -21.54 -3.65 13.10
CA THR A 375 -21.58 -3.93 11.66
C THR A 375 -21.37 -5.40 11.34
N LYS A 376 -22.08 -5.89 10.33
CA LYS A 376 -21.80 -7.14 9.61
C LYS A 376 -20.86 -6.82 8.46
N ALA A 377 -19.59 -7.16 8.62
CA ALA A 377 -18.56 -6.91 7.64
C ALA A 377 -18.49 -8.06 6.63
N MET A 378 -19.11 -7.89 5.46
CA MET A 378 -19.03 -8.86 4.37
C MET A 378 -17.62 -8.85 3.74
N ILE A 379 -16.95 -9.99 3.82
CA ILE A 379 -15.71 -10.32 3.13
C ILE A 379 -15.98 -11.65 2.44
N PRO A 380 -16.37 -11.67 1.15
CA PRO A 380 -16.95 -12.87 0.55
C PRO A 380 -16.04 -14.10 0.60
N ASP A 381 -14.75 -13.92 0.29
CA ASP A 381 -13.80 -15.03 0.19
C ASP A 381 -13.16 -15.39 1.54
N ARG A 382 -13.11 -16.70 1.84
CA ARG A 382 -12.64 -17.22 3.13
C ARG A 382 -11.14 -17.20 3.35
N CYS A 383 -10.32 -17.05 2.31
CA CYS A 383 -8.85 -17.12 2.44
C CYS A 383 -8.34 -16.21 3.57
N TYR A 384 -8.95 -15.03 3.73
CA TYR A 384 -8.50 -14.02 4.69
C TYR A 384 -9.62 -13.44 5.57
N ALA A 385 -10.88 -13.75 5.32
CA ALA A 385 -11.99 -13.25 6.14
C ALA A 385 -11.92 -13.75 7.60
N THR A 386 -11.55 -15.02 7.76
CA THR A 386 -11.61 -15.75 9.04
C THR A 386 -10.63 -15.21 10.09
N MET A 387 -9.49 -14.65 9.68
CA MET A 387 -8.53 -14.06 10.63
C MET A 387 -9.03 -12.73 11.22
N TYR A 388 -9.80 -11.93 10.47
CA TYR A 388 -10.43 -10.73 11.03
C TYR A 388 -11.52 -11.12 12.03
N GLN A 389 -12.31 -12.16 11.73
CA GLN A 389 -13.29 -12.71 12.68
C GLN A 389 -12.60 -13.13 13.98
N ALA A 390 -11.48 -13.85 13.91
CA ALA A 390 -10.72 -14.25 15.08
C ALA A 390 -10.21 -13.06 15.92
N CYS A 391 -9.81 -11.96 15.28
CA CYS A 391 -9.39 -10.73 15.95
C CYS A 391 -10.58 -10.02 16.63
N ILE A 392 -11.74 -9.98 15.98
CA ILE A 392 -12.99 -9.44 16.54
C ILE A 392 -13.40 -10.24 17.78
N GLU A 393 -13.45 -11.58 17.69
CA GLU A 393 -13.79 -12.47 18.80
C GLU A 393 -12.82 -12.31 19.97
N PHE A 394 -11.53 -12.17 19.68
CA PHE A 394 -10.54 -11.89 20.71
C PHE A 394 -10.82 -10.58 21.44
N CYS A 395 -11.14 -9.50 20.71
CA CYS A 395 -11.46 -8.20 21.31
C CYS A 395 -12.79 -8.22 22.08
N GLN A 396 -13.80 -8.95 21.59
CA GLN A 396 -15.06 -9.15 22.31
C GLN A 396 -14.81 -9.82 23.65
N GLU A 397 -14.04 -10.90 23.68
CA GLU A 397 -13.79 -11.67 24.91
C GLU A 397 -12.84 -10.94 25.88
N ASN A 398 -11.80 -10.28 25.37
CA ASN A 398 -10.69 -9.75 26.16
C ASN A 398 -10.70 -8.23 26.33
N GLY A 399 -11.65 -7.53 25.71
CA GLY A 399 -11.62 -6.08 25.58
C GLY A 399 -10.57 -5.58 24.59
N ALA A 400 -10.51 -4.26 24.43
CA ALA A 400 -9.55 -3.59 23.55
C ALA A 400 -8.09 -3.86 23.93
N PHE A 401 -7.18 -3.68 22.97
CA PHE A 401 -5.74 -3.63 23.25
C PHE A 401 -5.39 -2.35 24.02
N ASP A 402 -4.42 -2.46 24.93
CA ASP A 402 -3.86 -1.34 25.67
C ASP A 402 -2.53 -0.93 25.03
N VAL A 403 -2.53 0.23 24.39
CA VAL A 403 -1.37 0.78 23.67
C VAL A 403 -0.15 0.95 24.59
N THR A 404 -0.37 1.21 25.88
CA THR A 404 0.72 1.48 26.84
C THR A 404 1.51 0.23 27.20
N THR A 405 0.90 -0.95 27.05
CA THR A 405 1.48 -2.23 27.50
C THR A 405 1.60 -3.28 26.40
N MET A 406 0.86 -3.16 25.29
CA MET A 406 0.86 -4.18 24.24
C MET A 406 2.21 -4.29 23.53
N GLY A 407 2.56 -5.52 23.16
CA GLY A 407 3.70 -5.82 22.30
C GLY A 407 3.48 -5.32 20.86
N ASN A 408 4.34 -5.76 19.95
CA ASN A 408 4.25 -5.45 18.53
C ASN A 408 4.15 -6.70 17.64
N VAL A 409 3.62 -6.49 16.44
CA VAL A 409 3.65 -7.51 15.37
C VAL A 409 4.46 -6.99 14.19
N ALA A 410 5.64 -7.58 13.99
CA ALA A 410 6.39 -7.41 12.74
C ALA A 410 5.85 -8.36 11.66
N ASN A 411 6.10 -8.04 10.39
CA ASN A 411 5.73 -8.88 9.27
C ASN A 411 6.91 -9.13 8.33
N VAL A 412 7.14 -10.40 8.01
CA VAL A 412 7.98 -10.86 6.91
C VAL A 412 7.07 -11.37 5.80
N GLY A 413 6.94 -10.59 4.73
CA GLY A 413 5.95 -10.81 3.67
C GLY A 413 6.56 -11.28 2.36
N LEU A 414 6.07 -12.39 1.83
CA LEU A 414 6.39 -12.87 0.48
C LEU A 414 5.76 -11.94 -0.55
N MET A 415 6.57 -11.27 -1.37
CA MET A 415 6.04 -10.35 -2.40
C MET A 415 6.90 -10.22 -3.66
N ALA A 416 8.15 -10.68 -3.61
CA ALA A 416 9.10 -10.51 -4.71
C ALA A 416 8.53 -11.07 -6.02
N GLN A 417 8.78 -10.36 -7.13
CA GLN A 417 8.38 -10.79 -8.47
C GLN A 417 6.86 -11.00 -8.65
N LYS A 418 6.04 -10.18 -7.99
CA LYS A 418 4.57 -10.21 -8.03
C LYS A 418 3.99 -11.55 -7.57
N ALA A 419 4.51 -12.06 -6.45
CA ALA A 419 4.04 -13.32 -5.87
C ALA A 419 2.51 -13.31 -5.62
N GLU A 420 1.90 -14.47 -5.84
CA GLU A 420 0.50 -14.78 -5.51
C GLU A 420 -0.51 -13.86 -6.24
N GLU A 421 -1.56 -13.38 -5.56
CA GLU A 421 -2.65 -12.61 -6.17
C GLU A 421 -2.20 -11.31 -6.85
N TYR A 422 -1.10 -10.69 -6.40
CA TYR A 422 -0.62 -9.43 -6.97
C TYR A 422 -0.07 -9.61 -8.39
N GLY A 423 0.19 -10.86 -8.79
CA GLY A 423 0.58 -11.24 -10.15
C GLY A 423 -0.59 -11.75 -11.01
N SER A 424 -1.81 -11.86 -10.49
CA SER A 424 -2.90 -12.61 -11.16
C SER A 424 -3.74 -11.79 -12.15
N HIS A 425 -3.57 -10.47 -12.20
CA HIS A 425 -4.52 -9.61 -12.92
C HIS A 425 -4.64 -9.91 -14.42
N ASP A 426 -3.55 -10.30 -15.07
CA ASP A 426 -3.53 -10.66 -16.51
C ASP A 426 -3.91 -12.13 -16.76
N LYS A 427 -4.37 -12.81 -15.71
CA LYS A 427 -4.79 -14.21 -15.62
C LYS A 427 -6.11 -14.35 -14.83
N THR A 428 -6.87 -13.26 -14.71
CA THR A 428 -8.18 -13.23 -14.06
C THR A 428 -9.24 -12.94 -15.10
N PHE A 429 -10.30 -13.75 -15.16
CA PHE A 429 -11.32 -13.69 -16.18
C PHE A 429 -12.72 -13.80 -15.58
N GLU A 430 -13.64 -12.96 -16.07
CA GLU A 430 -15.07 -13.16 -15.89
C GLU A 430 -15.55 -14.12 -16.97
N ILE A 431 -16.17 -15.23 -16.57
CA ILE A 431 -16.45 -16.33 -17.46
C ILE A 431 -17.68 -16.03 -18.32
N PRO A 432 -17.58 -16.10 -19.66
CA PRO A 432 -18.67 -15.67 -20.56
C PRO A 432 -19.74 -16.75 -20.78
N ALA A 433 -19.41 -18.02 -20.57
CA ALA A 433 -20.26 -19.17 -20.84
C ALA A 433 -19.96 -20.29 -19.84
N ALA A 434 -20.95 -21.11 -19.52
CA ALA A 434 -20.72 -22.29 -18.68
C ALA A 434 -19.85 -23.32 -19.41
N GLY A 435 -18.98 -24.01 -18.66
CA GLY A 435 -18.03 -24.94 -19.23
C GLY A 435 -16.92 -25.32 -18.25
N LEU A 436 -15.73 -25.55 -18.79
CA LEU A 436 -14.52 -25.88 -18.05
C LEU A 436 -13.44 -24.84 -18.34
N VAL A 437 -12.68 -24.41 -17.33
CA VAL A 437 -11.40 -23.71 -17.52
C VAL A 437 -10.26 -24.66 -17.21
N ARG A 438 -9.32 -24.79 -18.16
CA ARG A 438 -8.15 -25.68 -18.07
C ARG A 438 -6.87 -24.88 -18.12
N VAL A 439 -5.91 -25.28 -17.30
CA VAL A 439 -4.51 -24.87 -17.40
C VAL A 439 -3.72 -26.03 -18.01
N VAL A 440 -3.16 -25.81 -19.19
CA VAL A 440 -2.52 -26.85 -20.00
C VAL A 440 -1.05 -26.51 -20.20
N ASP A 441 -0.14 -27.46 -20.00
CA ASP A 441 1.30 -27.27 -20.23
C ASP A 441 1.70 -27.39 -21.71
N ASP A 442 2.97 -27.12 -22.02
CA ASP A 442 3.53 -27.27 -23.38
C ASP A 442 3.45 -28.71 -23.93
N GLY A 443 3.30 -29.71 -23.06
CA GLY A 443 3.12 -31.12 -23.42
C GLY A 443 1.67 -31.51 -23.73
N GLY A 444 0.72 -30.59 -23.52
CA GLY A 444 -0.71 -30.85 -23.66
C GLY A 444 -1.34 -31.51 -22.43
N ASN A 445 -0.64 -31.58 -21.30
CA ASN A 445 -1.18 -32.13 -20.06
C ASN A 445 -2.03 -31.08 -19.35
N ILE A 446 -3.20 -31.48 -18.87
CA ILE A 446 -4.05 -30.63 -18.02
C ILE A 446 -3.48 -30.67 -16.60
N LEU A 447 -3.01 -29.53 -16.12
CA LEU A 447 -2.46 -29.38 -14.77
C LEU A 447 -3.57 -29.10 -13.74
N MET A 448 -4.54 -28.28 -14.12
CA MET A 448 -5.68 -27.87 -13.28
C MET A 448 -6.92 -27.70 -14.16
N GLU A 449 -8.10 -28.05 -13.63
CA GLU A 449 -9.39 -27.96 -14.33
C GLU A 449 -10.50 -27.56 -13.36
N HIS A 450 -11.31 -26.56 -13.75
CA HIS A 450 -12.43 -26.07 -12.95
C HIS A 450 -13.71 -26.08 -13.77
N SER A 451 -14.81 -26.56 -13.18
CA SER A 451 -16.14 -26.29 -13.69
C SER A 451 -16.50 -24.83 -13.42
N VAL A 452 -17.02 -24.13 -14.42
CA VAL A 452 -17.34 -22.70 -14.35
C VAL A 452 -18.73 -22.41 -14.92
N GLY A 453 -19.40 -21.43 -14.33
CA GLY A 453 -20.67 -20.86 -14.80
C GLY A 453 -20.49 -19.46 -15.41
N VAL A 454 -21.58 -18.94 -15.99
CA VAL A 454 -21.60 -17.57 -16.54
C VAL A 454 -21.45 -16.54 -15.41
N GLY A 455 -20.53 -15.61 -15.58
CA GLY A 455 -20.24 -14.53 -14.63
C GLY A 455 -19.32 -14.93 -13.50
N ASP A 456 -18.96 -16.21 -13.37
CA ASP A 456 -17.96 -16.67 -12.40
C ASP A 456 -16.64 -15.93 -12.62
N VAL A 457 -15.90 -15.72 -11.53
CA VAL A 457 -14.58 -15.09 -11.60
C VAL A 457 -13.54 -16.18 -11.42
N TRP A 458 -12.80 -16.50 -12.47
CA TRP A 458 -11.70 -17.46 -12.43
C TRP A 458 -10.35 -16.72 -12.41
N ARG A 459 -9.38 -17.21 -11.64
CA ARG A 459 -8.03 -16.62 -11.57
C ARG A 459 -6.93 -17.67 -11.47
N MET A 460 -5.73 -17.33 -11.95
CA MET A 460 -4.49 -18.07 -11.72
C MET A 460 -3.37 -17.18 -11.16
N CYS A 461 -2.67 -17.66 -10.14
CA CYS A 461 -1.53 -16.98 -9.51
C CYS A 461 -0.20 -17.72 -9.74
N GLN A 462 0.91 -17.06 -9.42
CA GLN A 462 2.26 -17.57 -9.62
C GLN A 462 3.18 -17.15 -8.46
N THR A 463 3.94 -18.11 -7.93
CA THR A 463 4.91 -17.85 -6.84
C THR A 463 6.20 -18.63 -7.09
N LYS A 464 7.28 -17.90 -7.35
CA LYS A 464 8.56 -18.48 -7.79
C LYS A 464 9.37 -19.02 -6.60
N ALA A 465 10.15 -20.07 -6.85
CA ALA A 465 10.97 -20.73 -5.82
C ALA A 465 11.99 -19.79 -5.16
N ILE A 466 12.68 -18.94 -5.94
CA ILE A 466 13.70 -18.01 -5.42
C ILE A 466 13.09 -17.02 -4.41
N PRO A 467 11.99 -16.32 -4.72
CA PRO A 467 11.23 -15.55 -3.74
C PRO A 467 10.87 -16.31 -2.46
N ILE A 468 10.44 -17.58 -2.55
CA ILE A 468 10.08 -18.38 -1.35
C ILE A 468 11.33 -18.66 -0.50
N GLN A 469 12.45 -19.04 -1.11
CA GLN A 469 13.72 -19.29 -0.40
C GLN A 469 14.20 -18.04 0.33
N ASP A 470 14.20 -16.89 -0.35
CA ASP A 470 14.59 -15.62 0.26
C ASP A 470 13.64 -15.23 1.41
N TRP A 471 12.34 -15.46 1.25
CA TRP A 471 11.34 -15.19 2.28
C TRP A 471 11.57 -16.03 3.55
N VAL A 472 11.87 -17.33 3.41
CA VAL A 472 12.24 -18.21 4.53
C VAL A 472 13.54 -17.73 5.19
N LYS A 473 14.56 -17.39 4.40
CA LYS A 473 15.83 -16.83 4.91
C LYS A 473 15.59 -15.53 5.70
N LEU A 474 14.78 -14.63 5.18
CA LEU A 474 14.44 -13.36 5.84
C LEU A 474 13.72 -13.61 7.17
N ALA A 475 12.80 -14.57 7.22
CA ALA A 475 12.10 -14.95 8.44
C ALA A 475 13.07 -15.45 9.52
N VAL A 476 13.99 -16.36 9.17
CA VAL A 476 15.01 -16.88 10.09
C VAL A 476 15.95 -15.75 10.57
N ASN A 477 16.37 -14.86 9.68
CA ASN A 477 17.21 -13.72 10.04
C ASN A 477 16.52 -12.80 11.05
N ARG A 478 15.23 -12.49 10.85
CA ARG A 478 14.46 -11.67 11.78
C ARG A 478 14.20 -12.38 13.11
N ALA A 479 13.88 -13.66 13.08
CA ALA A 479 13.74 -14.49 14.29
C ALA A 479 15.04 -14.48 15.12
N ARG A 480 16.18 -14.69 14.48
CA ARG A 480 17.50 -14.66 15.12
C ARG A 480 17.86 -13.28 15.69
N ALA A 481 17.58 -12.21 14.93
CA ALA A 481 17.91 -10.85 15.32
C ALA A 481 17.09 -10.34 16.53
N THR A 482 15.91 -10.91 16.76
CA THR A 482 14.97 -10.40 17.78
C THR A 482 14.69 -11.38 18.91
N GLY A 483 14.86 -12.68 18.68
CA GLY A 483 14.43 -13.73 19.61
C GLY A 483 12.90 -13.86 19.75
N ASN A 484 12.11 -13.18 18.90
CA ASN A 484 10.66 -13.19 18.97
C ASN A 484 10.09 -14.50 18.39
N ALA A 485 8.93 -14.90 18.92
CA ALA A 485 8.13 -15.98 18.32
C ALA A 485 7.81 -15.65 16.86
N THR A 486 8.07 -16.58 15.95
CA THR A 486 8.00 -16.38 14.51
C THR A 486 7.05 -17.39 13.89
N ILE A 487 5.92 -16.92 13.39
CA ILE A 487 4.81 -17.79 12.97
C ILE A 487 4.62 -17.64 11.46
N PHE A 488 4.72 -18.73 10.72
CA PHE A 488 4.28 -18.84 9.33
C PHE A 488 2.76 -19.04 9.30
N TRP A 489 2.03 -18.14 8.62
CA TRP A 489 0.57 -18.17 8.54
C TRP A 489 0.18 -18.88 7.25
N LEU A 490 -0.02 -20.20 7.32
CA LEU A 490 -0.27 -21.06 6.17
C LEU A 490 -1.34 -22.07 6.54
N ASP A 491 -2.41 -22.13 5.74
CA ASP A 491 -3.50 -23.10 5.92
C ASP A 491 -3.27 -24.34 5.08
N GLU A 492 -3.01 -25.49 5.70
CA GLU A 492 -2.79 -26.75 4.97
C GLU A 492 -4.02 -27.22 4.16
N ASN A 493 -5.21 -26.66 4.40
CA ASN A 493 -6.42 -26.95 3.63
C ASN A 493 -6.52 -26.14 2.34
N ARG A 494 -5.67 -25.13 2.14
CA ARG A 494 -5.50 -24.43 0.87
C ARG A 494 -4.45 -25.15 0.02
N ALA A 495 -4.79 -25.50 -1.21
CA ALA A 495 -3.88 -26.23 -2.09
C ALA A 495 -2.57 -25.46 -2.32
N HIS A 496 -2.65 -24.13 -2.46
CA HIS A 496 -1.48 -23.25 -2.58
C HIS A 496 -0.62 -23.30 -1.32
N ASP A 497 -1.20 -22.99 -0.16
CA ASP A 497 -0.47 -22.94 1.10
C ASP A 497 0.12 -24.31 1.46
N ALA A 498 -0.52 -25.44 1.12
CA ALA A 498 0.05 -26.77 1.29
C ALA A 498 1.37 -26.95 0.52
N ASN A 499 1.44 -26.45 -0.73
CA ASN A 499 2.67 -26.43 -1.52
C ASN A 499 3.71 -25.47 -0.93
N ILE A 500 3.30 -24.31 -0.43
CA ILE A 500 4.19 -23.37 0.28
C ILE A 500 4.73 -23.99 1.57
N ILE A 501 3.92 -24.69 2.36
CA ILE A 501 4.34 -25.42 3.57
C ILE A 501 5.42 -26.46 3.22
N ALA A 502 5.24 -27.19 2.11
CA ALA A 502 6.25 -28.13 1.64
C ALA A 502 7.58 -27.42 1.33
N LYS A 503 7.53 -26.26 0.68
CA LYS A 503 8.73 -25.42 0.41
C LYS A 503 9.35 -24.85 1.68
N VAL A 504 8.56 -24.39 2.64
CA VAL A 504 9.08 -23.94 3.95
C VAL A 504 9.81 -25.09 4.65
N LYS A 505 9.23 -26.29 4.67
CA LYS A 505 9.86 -27.49 5.26
C LYS A 505 11.13 -27.92 4.51
N GLU A 506 11.22 -27.65 3.21
CA GLU A 506 12.42 -27.89 2.39
C GLU A 506 13.55 -26.89 2.71
N TYR A 507 13.22 -25.61 2.89
CA TYR A 507 14.20 -24.53 3.02
C TYR A 507 14.61 -24.20 4.46
N LEU A 508 13.72 -24.37 5.44
CA LEU A 508 14.01 -24.06 6.83
C LEU A 508 15.22 -24.83 7.40
N PRO A 509 15.45 -26.13 7.08
CA PRO A 509 16.64 -26.87 7.52
C PRO A 509 17.97 -26.38 6.92
N GLN A 510 17.94 -25.50 5.91
CA GLN A 510 19.14 -24.92 5.29
C GLN A 510 19.69 -23.74 6.09
N HIS A 511 19.02 -23.36 7.19
CA HIS A 511 19.43 -22.30 8.09
C HIS A 511 19.62 -22.83 9.51
N ASP A 512 20.47 -22.16 10.29
CA ASP A 512 20.56 -22.44 11.72
C ASP A 512 19.31 -21.91 12.44
N THR A 513 18.46 -22.84 12.88
CA THR A 513 17.23 -22.57 13.64
C THR A 513 17.34 -22.96 15.11
N ALA A 514 18.53 -23.35 15.59
CA ALA A 514 18.72 -23.73 16.98
C ALA A 514 18.38 -22.56 17.93
N GLY A 515 17.49 -22.83 18.89
CA GLY A 515 17.03 -21.83 19.87
C GLY A 515 16.03 -20.80 19.34
N LEU A 516 15.50 -20.97 18.12
CA LEU A 516 14.42 -20.12 17.58
C LEU A 516 13.05 -20.76 17.80
N ASP A 517 12.06 -19.95 18.15
CA ASP A 517 10.65 -20.35 18.20
C ASP A 517 10.00 -20.07 16.84
N ILE A 518 10.05 -21.05 15.94
CA ILE A 518 9.47 -20.98 14.58
C ILE A 518 8.36 -22.01 14.46
N GLN A 519 7.15 -21.57 14.10
CA GLN A 519 5.97 -22.41 13.98
C GLN A 519 5.26 -22.16 12.65
N ILE A 520 4.48 -23.14 12.19
CA ILE A 520 3.55 -23.00 11.05
C ILE A 520 2.14 -23.21 11.62
N LEU A 521 1.28 -22.20 11.48
CA LEU A 521 -0.10 -22.22 11.98
C LEU A 521 -1.06 -21.71 10.89
N PRO A 522 -2.29 -22.24 10.80
CA PRO A 522 -3.31 -21.65 9.94
C PRO A 522 -3.66 -20.23 10.40
N PRO A 523 -4.10 -19.32 9.50
CA PRO A 523 -4.29 -17.90 9.81
C PRO A 523 -5.15 -17.59 11.04
N VAL A 524 -6.19 -18.39 11.31
CA VAL A 524 -7.06 -18.23 12.50
C VAL A 524 -6.29 -18.47 13.80
N ASP A 525 -5.52 -19.57 13.86
CA ASP A 525 -4.76 -19.93 15.05
C ASP A 525 -3.56 -19.01 15.25
N ALA A 526 -2.92 -18.63 14.14
CA ALA A 526 -1.84 -17.65 14.14
C ALA A 526 -2.32 -16.28 14.66
N MET A 527 -3.52 -15.83 14.28
CA MET A 527 -4.14 -14.62 14.80
C MET A 527 -4.39 -14.73 16.32
N LYS A 528 -5.04 -15.81 16.78
CA LYS A 528 -5.32 -16.03 18.20
C LYS A 528 -4.05 -16.05 19.05
N PHE A 529 -3.02 -16.76 18.59
CA PHE A 529 -1.70 -16.78 19.23
C PHE A 529 -1.11 -15.37 19.30
N THR A 530 -1.10 -14.66 18.18
CA THR A 530 -0.53 -13.31 18.06
C THR A 530 -1.24 -12.32 18.99
N CYS A 531 -2.58 -12.25 18.95
CA CYS A 531 -3.37 -11.40 19.83
C CYS A 531 -3.10 -11.69 21.31
N THR A 532 -2.98 -12.97 21.67
CA THR A 532 -2.65 -13.39 23.05
C THR A 532 -1.27 -12.90 23.48
N GLN A 533 -0.24 -13.08 22.64
CA GLN A 533 1.12 -12.64 22.95
C GLN A 533 1.21 -11.11 23.07
N ILE A 534 0.66 -10.36 22.10
CA ILE A 534 0.77 -8.89 22.13
C ILE A 534 -0.03 -8.28 23.27
N LYS A 535 -1.19 -8.85 23.66
CA LYS A 535 -1.91 -8.41 24.86
C LYS A 535 -1.08 -8.62 26.13
N ALA A 536 -0.22 -9.64 26.16
CA ALA A 536 0.71 -9.90 27.25
C ALA A 536 2.03 -9.10 27.15
N GLY A 537 2.12 -8.10 26.26
CA GLY A 537 3.31 -7.27 26.10
C GLY A 537 4.46 -7.91 25.33
N LYS A 538 4.23 -9.06 24.67
CA LYS A 538 5.26 -9.79 23.92
C LYS A 538 5.16 -9.50 22.42
N ASN A 539 6.31 -9.50 21.75
CA ASN A 539 6.39 -9.24 20.32
C ASN A 539 6.29 -10.55 19.51
N VAL A 540 5.71 -10.48 18.32
CA VAL A 540 5.55 -11.62 17.39
C VAL A 540 6.00 -11.21 15.99
N ILE A 541 6.62 -12.13 15.27
CA ILE A 541 6.87 -12.00 13.83
C ILE A 541 5.82 -12.84 13.09
N SER A 542 4.97 -12.18 12.31
CA SER A 542 4.12 -12.84 11.33
C SER A 542 4.90 -13.06 10.03
N VAL A 543 4.89 -14.27 9.50
CA VAL A 543 5.56 -14.65 8.26
C VAL A 543 4.48 -15.10 7.29
N THR A 544 4.20 -14.30 6.27
CA THR A 544 2.96 -14.45 5.50
C THR A 544 3.16 -14.33 3.99
N GLY A 545 2.17 -14.83 3.23
CA GLY A 545 1.96 -14.46 1.83
C GLY A 545 1.69 -12.95 1.63
N ASN A 546 1.54 -12.54 0.38
CA ASN A 546 1.51 -11.16 -0.08
C ASN A 546 0.24 -10.41 0.36
N VAL A 547 -0.93 -11.06 0.30
CA VAL A 547 -2.19 -10.44 0.74
C VAL A 547 -2.20 -10.23 2.25
N LEU A 548 -1.85 -11.27 3.03
CA LEU A 548 -1.76 -11.17 4.49
C LEU A 548 -0.67 -10.18 4.94
N ARG A 549 0.44 -10.05 4.20
CA ARG A 549 1.44 -8.99 4.44
C ARG A 549 0.75 -7.63 4.46
N ASP A 550 -0.06 -7.33 3.45
CA ASP A 550 -0.76 -6.04 3.40
C ASP A 550 -1.75 -5.90 4.56
N TYR A 551 -2.57 -6.92 4.81
CA TYR A 551 -3.64 -6.85 5.80
C TYR A 551 -3.08 -6.69 7.23
N LEU A 552 -2.06 -7.47 7.58
CA LEU A 552 -1.47 -7.43 8.93
C LEU A 552 -0.61 -6.19 9.16
N THR A 553 0.02 -5.64 8.10
CA THR A 553 0.81 -4.40 8.20
C THR A 553 -0.04 -3.13 8.21
N ASP A 554 -1.35 -3.23 7.98
CA ASP A 554 -2.32 -2.21 8.38
C ASP A 554 -2.93 -2.50 9.74
N LEU A 555 -3.41 -3.73 9.97
CA LEU A 555 -4.14 -4.11 11.18
C LEU A 555 -3.37 -3.81 12.47
N PHE A 556 -2.20 -4.42 12.65
CA PHE A 556 -1.47 -4.27 13.91
C PHE A 556 -0.90 -2.86 14.10
N PRO A 557 -0.29 -2.20 13.10
CA PRO A 557 0.14 -0.82 13.26
C PRO A 557 -0.98 0.17 13.57
N ILE A 558 -2.19 -0.02 13.03
CA ILE A 558 -3.34 0.82 13.39
C ILE A 558 -3.77 0.59 14.85
N LEU A 559 -3.70 -0.65 15.35
CA LEU A 559 -4.00 -0.96 16.75
C LEU A 559 -2.89 -0.49 17.71
N GLU A 560 -1.64 -0.53 17.28
CA GLU A 560 -0.48 -0.19 18.10
C GLU A 560 -0.16 1.31 18.10
N LEU A 561 -0.28 1.97 16.94
CA LEU A 561 0.22 3.32 16.70
C LEU A 561 -0.89 4.29 16.28
N GLY A 562 -2.11 3.78 16.06
CA GLY A 562 -3.24 4.56 15.56
C GLY A 562 -3.16 4.86 14.07
N THR A 563 -2.10 4.39 13.38
CA THR A 563 -1.84 4.58 11.95
C THR A 563 -0.78 3.59 11.47
N SER A 564 -0.88 3.12 10.23
CA SER A 564 0.14 2.31 9.56
C SER A 564 1.23 3.15 8.87
N ALA A 565 1.09 4.47 8.86
CA ALA A 565 2.04 5.37 8.20
C ALA A 565 3.41 5.49 8.90
N LYS A 566 3.51 5.10 10.17
CA LYS A 566 4.73 5.24 10.99
C LYS A 566 5.54 3.93 11.09
N MET A 567 5.62 3.18 10.01
CA MET A 567 6.27 1.87 9.95
C MET A 567 7.55 1.91 9.13
N LEU A 568 8.55 1.13 9.51
CA LEU A 568 9.65 0.75 8.63
C LEU A 568 9.13 -0.22 7.58
N SER A 569 9.47 0.02 6.32
CA SER A 569 9.14 -0.86 5.19
C SER A 569 10.42 -1.10 4.39
N ILE A 570 11.11 -2.18 4.74
CA ILE A 570 12.42 -2.54 4.19
C ILE A 570 12.21 -3.69 3.21
N VAL A 571 12.89 -3.62 2.08
CA VAL A 571 12.85 -4.63 1.03
C VAL A 571 14.29 -5.04 0.73
N PRO A 572 14.80 -6.08 1.41
CA PRO A 572 16.07 -6.70 1.03
C PRO A 572 15.94 -7.23 -0.39
N LEU A 573 16.67 -6.64 -1.33
CA LEU A 573 16.59 -7.01 -2.74
C LEU A 573 17.25 -8.38 -2.93
N LEU A 574 16.67 -9.22 -3.79
CA LEU A 574 17.17 -10.57 -4.08
C LEU A 574 18.64 -10.56 -4.54
N ALA A 575 19.07 -9.49 -5.20
CA ALA A 575 20.44 -9.31 -5.66
C ALA A 575 21.45 -8.89 -4.57
N GLY A 576 20.99 -8.56 -3.36
CA GLY A 576 21.82 -8.18 -2.21
C GLY A 576 21.73 -6.72 -1.76
N GLY A 577 21.17 -5.84 -2.61
CA GLY A 577 20.90 -4.44 -2.27
C GLY A 577 19.75 -4.26 -1.29
N GLY A 578 19.30 -3.02 -1.10
CA GLY A 578 18.18 -2.64 -0.25
C GLY A 578 17.30 -1.57 -0.89
N LEU A 579 15.98 -1.76 -0.80
CA LEU A 579 14.96 -0.76 -1.07
C LEU A 579 14.27 -0.40 0.25
N PHE A 580 14.13 0.88 0.54
CA PHE A 580 13.63 1.40 1.81
C PHE A 580 12.45 2.33 1.52
N GLU A 581 11.23 1.84 1.72
CA GLU A 581 10.02 2.63 1.51
C GLU A 581 9.76 3.52 2.74
N THR A 582 9.54 4.82 2.51
CA THR A 582 9.37 5.80 3.60
C THR A 582 7.95 5.82 4.19
N GLY A 583 7.08 4.91 3.76
CA GLY A 583 5.72 4.75 4.28
C GLY A 583 4.85 3.92 3.35
N ALA A 584 3.72 3.44 3.88
CA ALA A 584 2.75 2.63 3.11
C ALA A 584 1.60 3.44 2.48
N GLY A 585 1.54 4.76 2.73
CA GLY A 585 0.47 5.65 2.25
C GLY A 585 0.68 6.20 0.82
N GLY A 586 -0.27 7.02 0.37
CA GLY A 586 -0.17 7.79 -0.89
C GLY A 586 0.56 9.14 -0.73
N SER A 587 0.57 9.95 -1.78
CA SER A 587 1.32 11.23 -1.88
C SER A 587 0.58 12.47 -1.34
N ALA A 588 -0.62 12.28 -0.75
CA ALA A 588 -1.38 13.27 0.03
C ALA A 588 -1.73 14.59 -0.72
N PRO A 589 -2.60 14.57 -1.74
CA PRO A 589 -2.94 15.76 -2.55
C PRO A 589 -3.53 16.92 -1.74
N LYS A 590 -4.26 16.63 -0.65
CA LYS A 590 -4.85 17.64 0.25
C LYS A 590 -3.79 18.44 1.03
N HIS A 591 -2.56 17.96 1.13
CA HIS A 591 -1.47 18.68 1.79
C HIS A 591 -0.90 19.73 0.84
N VAL A 592 -0.80 19.41 -0.45
CA VAL A 592 -0.42 20.37 -1.50
C VAL A 592 -1.43 21.52 -1.59
N GLN A 593 -2.73 21.22 -1.54
CA GLN A 593 -3.77 22.25 -1.52
C GLN A 593 -3.62 23.22 -0.35
N GLN A 594 -3.31 22.72 0.85
CA GLN A 594 -3.03 23.57 2.00
C GLN A 594 -1.77 24.42 1.76
N PHE A 595 -0.70 23.81 1.28
CA PHE A 595 0.55 24.52 1.04
C PHE A 595 0.40 25.64 -0.01
N VAL A 596 -0.30 25.38 -1.11
CA VAL A 596 -0.54 26.39 -2.16
C VAL A 596 -1.46 27.52 -1.66
N ASN A 597 -2.45 27.21 -0.81
CA ASN A 597 -3.42 28.22 -0.36
C ASN A 597 -2.91 29.07 0.81
N GLU A 598 -2.15 28.50 1.73
CA GLU A 598 -1.77 29.15 3.00
C GLU A 598 -0.32 28.88 3.42
N GLY A 599 0.51 28.35 2.53
CA GLY A 599 1.95 28.20 2.75
C GLY A 599 2.31 27.23 3.87
N HIS A 600 1.41 26.34 4.29
CA HIS A 600 1.63 25.39 5.38
C HIS A 600 1.60 23.94 4.87
N LEU A 601 2.70 23.20 5.05
CA LEU A 601 2.79 21.79 4.65
C LEU A 601 2.71 20.86 5.86
N ARG A 602 1.57 20.21 6.07
CA ARG A 602 1.35 19.26 7.18
C ARG A 602 1.80 17.81 6.91
N TRP A 603 2.70 17.60 5.95
CA TRP A 603 3.27 16.27 5.66
C TRP A 603 4.27 15.88 6.76
N ASP A 604 4.09 14.70 7.36
CA ASP A 604 5.00 14.19 8.39
C ASP A 604 6.07 13.30 7.74
N SER A 605 7.31 13.79 7.74
CA SER A 605 8.46 13.11 7.16
C SER A 605 9.12 12.08 8.09
N LEU A 606 8.50 11.73 9.22
CA LEU A 606 9.02 10.70 10.14
C LEU A 606 9.41 9.40 9.42
N GLY A 607 8.58 8.94 8.48
CA GLY A 607 8.89 7.73 7.71
C GLY A 607 10.12 7.87 6.81
N GLU A 608 10.43 9.07 6.32
CA GLU A 608 11.67 9.37 5.60
C GLU A 608 12.87 9.30 6.56
N PHE A 609 12.76 9.88 7.76
CA PHE A 609 13.84 9.86 8.76
C PHE A 609 14.20 8.44 9.20
N LEU A 610 13.17 7.62 9.41
CA LEU A 610 13.31 6.21 9.76
C LEU A 610 13.93 5.40 8.62
N ALA A 611 13.50 5.62 7.38
CA ALA A 611 14.08 4.97 6.21
C ALA A 611 15.55 5.34 6.03
N ILE A 612 15.91 6.62 6.14
CA ILE A 612 17.31 7.09 6.05
C ILE A 612 18.17 6.42 7.12
N ALA A 613 17.72 6.35 8.37
CA ALA A 613 18.47 5.71 9.45
C ALA A 613 18.78 4.23 9.13
N VAL A 614 17.78 3.49 8.65
CA VAL A 614 17.95 2.08 8.30
C VAL A 614 18.78 1.90 7.03
N THR A 615 18.64 2.77 6.03
CA THR A 615 19.48 2.74 4.82
C THR A 615 20.95 2.93 5.19
N LEU A 616 21.27 3.91 6.04
CA LEU A 616 22.63 4.17 6.52
C LEU A 616 23.16 2.97 7.31
N GLU A 617 22.36 2.38 8.19
CA GLU A 617 22.75 1.21 8.98
C GLU A 617 23.05 -0.03 8.11
N ASP A 618 22.15 -0.37 7.18
CA ASP A 618 22.33 -1.53 6.30
C ASP A 618 23.55 -1.33 5.38
N LEU A 619 23.68 -0.14 4.78
CA LEU A 619 24.82 0.22 3.95
C LEU A 619 26.12 0.16 4.74
N ALA A 620 26.15 0.73 5.95
CA ALA A 620 27.32 0.73 6.82
C ALA A 620 27.82 -0.68 7.12
N ARG A 621 26.91 -1.60 7.49
CA ARG A 621 27.24 -2.99 7.82
C ARG A 621 27.75 -3.78 6.61
N LYS A 622 27.17 -3.54 5.43
CA LYS A 622 27.55 -4.24 4.19
C LYS A 622 28.83 -3.69 3.55
N THR A 623 29.17 -2.43 3.81
CA THR A 623 30.36 -1.76 3.25
C THR A 623 31.48 -1.54 4.25
N ASP A 624 31.28 -1.91 5.52
CA ASP A 624 32.20 -1.67 6.63
C ASP A 624 32.52 -0.17 6.81
N ASN A 625 31.49 0.68 6.70
CA ASN A 625 31.60 2.14 6.82
C ASN A 625 31.20 2.60 8.24
N GLU A 626 32.20 2.73 9.12
CA GLU A 626 32.00 3.15 10.51
C GLU A 626 31.34 4.53 10.64
N ASN A 627 31.68 5.49 9.78
CA ASN A 627 31.10 6.82 9.80
C ASN A 627 29.59 6.78 9.49
N ALA A 628 29.20 5.95 8.52
CA ALA A 628 27.79 5.74 8.18
C ALA A 628 27.02 5.10 9.34
N LEU A 629 27.65 4.18 10.08
CA LEU A 629 27.05 3.58 11.27
C LEU A 629 26.83 4.61 12.38
N ILE A 630 27.81 5.49 12.62
CA ILE A 630 27.70 6.59 13.60
C ILE A 630 26.59 7.56 13.19
N LEU A 631 26.47 7.89 11.90
CA LEU A 631 25.37 8.72 11.38
C LEU A 631 24.01 8.07 11.64
N ALA A 632 23.87 6.77 11.38
CA ALA A 632 22.63 6.02 11.61
C ALA A 632 22.24 5.98 13.09
N GLU A 633 23.19 5.69 13.98
CA GLU A 633 22.96 5.68 15.43
C GLU A 633 22.55 7.06 15.96
N ALA A 634 23.24 8.12 15.53
CA ALA A 634 22.90 9.48 15.91
C ALA A 634 21.52 9.90 15.35
N LEU A 635 21.14 9.44 14.16
CA LEU A 635 19.81 9.70 13.60
C LEU A 635 18.72 8.97 14.40
N ASN A 636 18.97 7.75 14.90
CA ASN A 636 18.04 7.05 15.79
C ASN A 636 17.83 7.80 17.13
N ILE A 637 18.89 8.38 17.69
CA ILE A 637 18.80 9.27 18.86
C ILE A 637 17.97 10.52 18.52
N ALA A 638 18.24 11.13 17.37
CA ALA A 638 17.50 12.30 16.90
C ALA A 638 16.01 12.01 16.68
N ASN A 639 15.67 10.86 16.10
CA ASN A 639 14.29 10.40 15.92
C ASN A 639 13.55 10.24 17.25
N SER A 640 14.23 9.67 18.26
CA SER A 640 13.67 9.54 19.62
C SER A 640 13.41 10.90 20.24
N LYS A 641 14.37 11.83 20.15
CA LYS A 641 14.22 13.20 20.65
C LYS A 641 13.15 13.99 19.89
N TYR A 642 13.04 13.80 18.58
CA TYR A 642 12.02 14.41 17.73
C TYR A 642 10.60 14.02 18.17
N LEU A 643 10.38 12.73 18.44
CA LEU A 643 9.10 12.22 18.94
C LEU A 643 8.81 12.73 20.36
N ASP A 644 9.78 12.59 21.28
CA ASP A 644 9.62 12.99 22.69
C ASP A 644 9.37 14.50 22.87
N SER A 645 9.87 15.33 21.94
CA SER A 645 9.70 16.79 21.98
C SER A 645 8.43 17.30 21.28
N GLY A 646 7.63 16.40 20.69
CA GLY A 646 6.38 16.75 20.01
C GLY A 646 6.57 17.68 18.81
N LYS A 647 7.71 17.56 18.09
CA LYS A 647 8.08 18.46 16.99
C LYS A 647 7.58 18.02 15.61
N SER A 648 6.58 17.13 15.58
CA SER A 648 5.88 16.79 14.35
C SER A 648 5.08 17.96 13.79
N PRO A 649 4.85 18.00 12.47
CA PRO A 649 4.04 19.05 11.84
C PRO A 649 2.65 19.13 12.46
N SER A 650 2.27 20.35 12.86
CA SER A 650 0.89 20.65 13.16
C SER A 650 0.05 20.60 11.88
N ARG A 651 -1.26 20.64 12.04
CA ARG A 651 -2.21 20.79 10.94
C ARG A 651 -2.65 22.25 10.74
N LYS A 652 -2.21 23.16 11.62
CA LYS A 652 -2.66 24.54 11.70
C LYS A 652 -1.59 25.50 11.19
N VAL A 653 -1.99 26.41 10.30
CA VAL A 653 -1.15 27.50 9.82
C VAL A 653 -0.65 28.37 10.98
N GLY A 654 0.61 28.81 10.90
CA GLY A 654 1.31 29.58 11.93
C GLY A 654 1.96 28.74 13.03
N GLU A 655 1.68 27.43 13.08
CA GLU A 655 2.41 26.47 13.90
C GLU A 655 3.50 25.76 13.07
N ILE A 656 4.34 24.96 13.73
CA ILE A 656 5.39 24.17 13.06
C ILE A 656 4.77 23.33 11.96
N ASP A 657 5.34 23.39 10.76
CA ASP A 657 4.98 22.55 9.62
C ASP A 657 6.13 21.58 9.25
N ASN A 658 6.04 20.91 8.11
CA ASN A 658 7.05 19.99 7.59
C ASN A 658 8.48 20.59 7.61
N ARG A 659 8.66 21.84 7.20
CA ARG A 659 9.99 22.48 7.14
C ARG A 659 10.57 22.68 8.54
N GLY A 660 9.72 23.06 9.49
CA GLY A 660 10.10 23.15 10.91
C GLY A 660 10.49 21.79 11.48
N SER A 661 9.79 20.72 11.12
CA SER A 661 10.14 19.36 11.53
C SER A 661 11.52 18.93 11.03
N HIS A 662 11.88 19.29 9.78
CA HIS A 662 13.20 19.02 9.21
C HIS A 662 14.32 19.78 9.92
N PHE A 663 14.07 21.04 10.29
CA PHE A 663 15.00 21.81 11.11
C PHE A 663 15.27 21.12 12.45
N TYR A 664 14.22 20.71 13.17
CA TYR A 664 14.38 20.04 14.46
C TYR A 664 15.13 18.71 14.34
N LEU A 665 14.85 17.92 13.29
CA LEU A 665 15.61 16.72 13.00
C LEU A 665 17.10 17.05 12.79
N ALA A 666 17.42 18.02 11.93
CA ALA A 666 18.80 18.42 11.65
C ALA A 666 19.54 18.87 12.91
N MET A 667 18.86 19.65 13.77
CA MET A 667 19.41 20.11 15.03
C MET A 667 19.69 18.94 15.99
N TYR A 668 18.73 18.03 16.17
CA TYR A 668 18.90 16.89 17.06
C TYR A 668 19.93 15.89 16.54
N TRP A 669 20.03 15.71 15.23
CA TRP A 669 21.04 14.86 14.60
C TRP A 669 22.44 15.44 14.75
N ALA A 670 22.61 16.75 14.52
CA ALA A 670 23.87 17.44 14.76
C ALA A 670 24.30 17.37 16.24
N GLN A 671 23.35 17.55 17.18
CA GLN A 671 23.63 17.41 18.61
C GLN A 671 24.09 16.01 18.97
N ALA A 672 23.40 14.96 18.50
CA ALA A 672 23.79 13.58 18.76
C ALA A 672 25.18 13.25 18.16
N LEU A 673 25.51 13.78 16.98
CA LEU A 673 26.83 13.65 16.36
C LEU A 673 27.93 14.44 17.07
N ALA A 674 27.58 15.56 17.72
CA ALA A 674 28.49 16.34 18.54
C ALA A 674 28.71 15.72 19.93
N GLU A 675 27.81 14.85 20.39
CA GLU A 675 27.87 14.18 21.70
C GLU A 675 28.55 12.81 21.65
N GLN A 676 28.53 12.10 20.52
CA GLN A 676 29.17 10.79 20.39
C GLN A 676 30.69 10.84 20.62
N ASP A 677 31.26 9.72 21.07
CA ASP A 677 32.68 9.55 21.39
C ASP A 677 33.40 8.50 20.52
N LYS A 678 32.75 8.04 19.45
CA LYS A 678 33.27 7.01 18.53
C LYS A 678 34.21 7.58 17.46
N ASN A 679 33.94 8.80 16.97
CA ASN A 679 34.77 9.46 15.96
C ASN A 679 34.99 10.95 16.30
N PRO A 680 36.22 11.35 16.68
CA PRO A 680 36.55 12.74 17.02
C PRO A 680 36.39 13.74 15.86
N GLU A 681 36.66 13.34 14.61
CA GLU A 681 36.55 14.22 13.45
C GLU A 681 35.09 14.56 13.15
N LEU A 682 34.21 13.56 13.15
CA LEU A 682 32.77 13.77 13.04
C LEU A 682 32.25 14.62 14.20
N LYS A 683 32.72 14.36 15.43
CA LYS A 683 32.36 15.15 16.61
C LYS A 683 32.64 16.64 16.41
N VAL A 684 33.87 16.97 15.97
CA VAL A 684 34.29 18.35 15.73
C VAL A 684 33.51 18.98 14.56
N ARG A 685 33.33 18.25 13.45
CA ARG A 685 32.56 18.73 12.28
C ARG A 685 31.14 19.12 12.67
N PHE A 686 30.45 18.29 13.44
CA PHE A 686 29.05 18.51 13.80
C PHE A 686 28.84 19.38 15.05
N ALA A 687 29.84 19.55 15.93
CA ALA A 687 29.74 20.45 17.08
C ALA A 687 29.44 21.90 16.67
N LYS A 688 30.10 22.39 15.62
CA LYS A 688 29.85 23.74 15.09
C LYS A 688 28.43 23.90 14.53
N LEU A 689 27.94 22.89 13.81
CA LEU A 689 26.57 22.89 13.29
C LEU A 689 25.55 22.84 14.43
N ALA A 690 25.75 21.94 15.41
CA ALA A 690 24.89 21.81 16.57
C ALA A 690 24.79 23.12 17.35
N GLU A 691 25.92 23.79 17.59
CA GLU A 691 25.96 25.11 18.22
C GLU A 691 25.19 26.16 17.41
N THR A 692 25.46 26.24 16.10
CA THR A 692 24.84 27.23 15.20
C THR A 692 23.32 27.06 15.16
N LEU A 693 22.83 25.82 15.00
CA LEU A 693 21.40 25.53 14.96
C LEU A 693 20.74 25.79 16.32
N SER A 694 21.38 25.42 17.43
CA SER A 694 20.82 25.61 18.78
C SER A 694 20.75 27.10 19.16
N GLN A 695 21.78 27.89 18.85
CA GLN A 695 21.80 29.33 19.14
C GLN A 695 20.80 30.12 18.29
N ASN A 696 20.43 29.61 17.13
CA ASN A 696 19.49 30.27 16.21
C ASN A 696 18.11 29.60 16.17
N GLU A 697 17.79 28.68 17.09
CA GLU A 697 16.52 27.92 17.08
C GLU A 697 15.30 28.84 16.90
N SER A 698 15.16 29.84 17.77
CA SER A 698 14.00 30.75 17.73
C SER A 698 13.93 31.55 16.43
N LYS A 699 15.06 31.99 15.89
CA LYS A 699 15.11 32.78 14.65
C LYS A 699 14.77 31.94 13.42
N ILE A 700 15.30 30.72 13.35
CA ILE A 700 15.00 29.79 12.26
C ILE A 700 13.50 29.46 12.28
N VAL A 701 12.93 29.15 13.45
CA VAL A 701 11.50 28.88 13.58
C VAL A 701 10.65 30.10 13.18
N GLU A 702 11.08 31.31 13.55
CA GLU A 702 10.43 32.56 13.13
C GLU A 702 10.46 32.73 11.60
N GLU A 703 11.61 32.54 10.94
CA GLU A 703 11.73 32.60 9.47
C GLU A 703 10.84 31.58 8.77
N LEU A 704 10.80 30.34 9.29
CA LEU A 704 9.97 29.26 8.73
C LEU A 704 8.47 29.55 8.90
N ASN A 705 8.06 30.05 10.06
CA ASN A 705 6.65 30.37 10.34
C ASN A 705 6.19 31.64 9.61
N ALA A 706 7.08 32.62 9.41
CA ALA A 706 6.80 33.84 8.65
C ALA A 706 6.50 33.56 7.17
N ALA A 707 6.94 32.43 6.64
CA ALA A 707 6.62 31.98 5.28
C ALA A 707 5.22 31.35 5.13
N GLN A 708 4.44 31.26 6.22
CA GLN A 708 3.09 30.70 6.23
C GLN A 708 2.01 31.81 6.18
N GLY A 709 0.75 31.42 6.01
CA GLY A 709 -0.42 32.31 6.11
C GLY A 709 -0.83 32.98 4.79
N ASN A 710 -0.06 32.79 3.72
CA ASN A 710 -0.32 33.36 2.41
C ASN A 710 -0.27 32.29 1.32
N ALA A 711 -0.93 32.56 0.19
CA ALA A 711 -0.86 31.69 -0.97
C ALA A 711 0.57 31.62 -1.53
N VAL A 712 0.97 30.44 -2.01
CA VAL A 712 2.30 30.14 -2.53
C VAL A 712 2.17 29.66 -3.98
N ASP A 713 2.82 30.36 -4.91
CA ASP A 713 2.93 29.93 -6.29
C ASP A 713 4.17 29.05 -6.50
N ILE A 714 3.95 27.75 -6.68
CA ILE A 714 5.00 26.78 -7.01
C ILE A 714 5.12 26.52 -8.52
N GLY A 715 4.35 27.22 -9.36
CA GLY A 715 4.47 27.17 -10.82
C GLY A 715 4.01 25.87 -11.49
N GLY A 716 3.17 25.06 -10.85
CA GLY A 716 2.63 23.80 -11.38
C GLY A 716 2.09 22.89 -10.29
N TYR A 717 1.52 21.74 -10.65
CA TYR A 717 1.08 20.71 -9.70
C TYR A 717 1.82 19.39 -9.93
N PHE A 718 1.68 18.78 -11.10
CA PHE A 718 2.38 17.55 -11.47
C PHE A 718 3.83 17.80 -11.88
N ILE A 719 4.13 19.00 -12.36
CA ILE A 719 5.49 19.43 -12.71
C ILE A 719 5.70 20.86 -12.22
N SER A 720 5.95 21.04 -10.93
CA SER A 720 6.20 22.36 -10.34
C SER A 720 7.48 23.02 -10.88
N ASP A 721 7.56 24.34 -10.84
CA ASP A 721 8.79 25.06 -11.16
C ASP A 721 9.85 24.79 -10.07
N PRO A 722 11.03 24.23 -10.41
CA PRO A 722 12.00 23.82 -9.40
C PRO A 722 12.55 24.97 -8.55
N GLU A 723 12.73 26.16 -9.13
CA GLU A 723 13.28 27.31 -8.42
C GLU A 723 12.25 27.91 -7.45
N LYS A 724 11.01 28.09 -7.92
CA LYS A 724 9.91 28.57 -7.06
C LYS A 724 9.65 27.61 -5.91
N THR A 725 9.61 26.32 -6.21
CA THR A 725 9.36 25.28 -5.20
C THR A 725 10.50 25.22 -4.18
N SER A 726 11.75 25.25 -4.63
CA SER A 726 12.92 25.29 -3.75
C SER A 726 12.90 26.50 -2.81
N LYS A 727 12.60 27.71 -3.33
CA LYS A 727 12.48 28.92 -2.52
C LYS A 727 11.36 28.82 -1.48
N ALA A 728 10.19 28.30 -1.86
CA ALA A 728 9.06 28.12 -0.96
C ALA A 728 9.34 27.07 0.14
N MET A 729 10.09 26.02 -0.19
CA MET A 729 10.41 24.93 0.74
C MET A 729 11.64 25.21 1.63
N ARG A 730 12.44 26.22 1.28
CA ARG A 730 13.66 26.59 2.02
C ARG A 730 13.73 28.10 2.33
N PRO A 731 12.72 28.67 3.04
CA PRO A 731 12.65 30.11 3.24
C PRO A 731 13.62 30.65 4.31
N SER A 732 14.18 29.81 5.18
CA SER A 732 15.13 30.23 6.21
C SER A 732 16.56 30.34 5.67
N GLU A 733 17.07 31.56 5.53
CA GLU A 733 18.45 31.82 5.10
C GLU A 733 19.46 31.32 6.12
N ILE A 734 19.15 31.45 7.42
CA ILE A 734 20.03 30.98 8.51
C ILE A 734 20.20 29.46 8.42
N LEU A 735 19.11 28.72 8.27
CA LEU A 735 19.16 27.27 8.15
C LEU A 735 19.93 26.85 6.88
N ASN A 736 19.63 27.49 5.74
CA ASN A 736 20.31 27.20 4.48
C ASN A 736 21.82 27.44 4.58
N GLY A 737 22.23 28.55 5.18
CA GLY A 737 23.64 28.88 5.40
C GLY A 737 24.34 27.91 6.35
N ALA A 738 23.66 27.48 7.42
CA ALA A 738 24.21 26.50 8.37
C ALA A 738 24.42 25.12 7.72
N ILE A 739 23.46 24.63 6.95
CA ILE A 739 23.56 23.34 6.25
C ILE A 739 24.62 23.36 5.14
N ALA A 740 24.76 24.48 4.41
CA ALA A 740 25.77 24.60 3.35
C ALA A 740 27.22 24.74 3.86
N ALA A 741 27.40 25.03 5.16
CA ALA A 741 28.71 25.25 5.77
C ALA A 741 29.38 23.98 6.32
N ILE A 742 28.67 22.85 6.30
CA ILE A 742 29.22 21.52 6.63
C ILE A 742 29.44 20.71 5.37
#